data_AF-W1QDT2-F1
#
_entry.id   AF-W1QDT2-F1
#
_cell.length_a   1.000
_cell.length_b   1.000
_cell.length_c   1.000
_cell.angle_alpha   90.00
_cell.angle_beta   90.00
_cell.angle_gamma   90.00
#
_symmetry.space_group_name_H-M   'P 1'
#
loop_
_entity.id
_entity.type
_entity.pdbx_description
1 polymer ?
#
loop_
_entity_poly.entity_id
_entity_poly.type
_entity_poly.pdbx_seq_one_letter_code
_entity_poly.pdbx_strand_id
1 'polypeptide(L)'
;MPPKASSAKKSSSESEPAKAKLPKLPTEFILRPSHAGPKNTAAVYVSPQILTITGWSAGNFVKITRGLSDVTLLLQTWKPEEEDVYDLNVILMSQEYLQLTHFLLGERVELKKATSQPPYASEIHVNVQENTDETIIRSKLIDIGLVYENLTTSDFQVAQIVNVDAVTDSLDQLSLQDQSRKKTLRPFLLHHKTTKIEFHTVQQLQPPSAPYSYSKIGGLRKQIETLKRTIDIPLFRPDIFQRFGIDPPRGVLLHGSSGTGKSLLLKSVAFESQGCHVINISGPSIVSKYLGGTEEKLREYFKEAMKYQPAIILIDEIDSLTPSRNNEDVSEVDTRVTATLLMALDSIDGAVVVIGATNRINSIDASLRRPGRFDQEIEIPIPDAESRYDILSTQFAAMKGQHELTDSQIRVIANTTHGYVGADLVSLCRESILKCISRGLTTHQENQKVSFADVEESRSEIQPSAMREIVLEMPKVSWDDIGGQEVLKRKLKEMVQLPLTAANTFRRLGISAPKGLLLYGPPGCSKTLTAKALASESGLNFLAIKGPEVFNKYVGESERKIREIFHKARTSAPSIIFIDEIDALATNRDSEDAGNVSRQVLNSMLNEIDGVEELKGVIIIGATNRPDSIDPALLRPGRLDRHVYVAPPDRHARKQILEKNTVHFNLPNRVLLIEKLSDLTEGFSGSETVLLCQEAGLAAVMENNDCQQVEERHFMTALNDISKNITPEMLEYYTEFGERYRAV
;
A
#
# COMPACT_ATOMS: atom_id res chain seq x y z
N MET A 1 -83.40 48.15 9.91
CA MET A 1 -82.52 48.09 8.73
C MET A 1 -81.99 46.67 8.58
N PRO A 2 -82.36 45.93 7.52
CA PRO A 2 -81.61 44.79 6.98
C PRO A 2 -80.52 45.33 6.00
N PRO A 3 -79.61 44.53 5.37
CA PRO A 3 -79.91 43.52 4.31
C PRO A 3 -79.21 42.14 4.55
N LYS A 4 -79.76 40.98 4.15
CA LYS A 4 -79.82 40.32 2.80
C LYS A 4 -78.42 39.89 2.31
N ALA A 5 -78.08 38.62 2.03
CA ALA A 5 -78.55 37.63 1.02
C ALA A 5 -77.24 37.05 0.39
N SER A 6 -77.07 35.84 -0.16
CA SER A 6 -77.91 34.69 -0.52
C SER A 6 -77.00 33.60 -1.14
N SER A 7 -77.32 32.32 -0.91
CA SER A 7 -77.33 31.16 -1.85
C SER A 7 -76.09 30.86 -2.74
N ALA A 8 -75.63 29.62 -2.98
CA ALA A 8 -76.40 28.42 -3.26
C ALA A 8 -75.52 27.14 -3.22
N LYS A 9 -76.17 26.01 -2.93
CA LYS A 9 -75.68 24.62 -3.08
C LYS A 9 -75.21 24.32 -4.50
N LYS A 10 -74.13 23.54 -4.64
CA LYS A 10 -73.90 22.68 -5.82
C LYS A 10 -73.57 21.25 -5.38
N SER A 11 -74.24 20.35 -6.09
CA SER A 11 -74.34 18.91 -5.97
C SER A 11 -73.04 18.17 -6.33
N SER A 12 -72.95 16.97 -5.76
CA SER A 12 -72.11 15.84 -6.15
C SER A 12 -71.94 15.67 -7.66
N SER A 13 -70.69 15.57 -8.09
CA SER A 13 -70.28 14.92 -9.34
C SER A 13 -69.14 13.95 -9.01
N GLU A 14 -69.22 12.79 -9.64
CA GLU A 14 -68.44 11.58 -9.42
C GLU A 14 -66.93 11.79 -9.39
N SER A 15 -66.27 11.02 -8.53
CA SER A 15 -64.82 10.90 -8.41
C SER A 15 -64.22 10.34 -9.71
N GLU A 16 -63.54 11.19 -10.48
CA GLU A 16 -62.56 10.77 -11.48
C GLU A 16 -61.47 9.91 -10.81
N PRO A 17 -60.93 8.87 -11.48
CA PRO A 17 -59.82 8.10 -10.93
C PRO A 17 -58.61 9.03 -10.79
N ALA A 18 -58.05 9.09 -9.58
CA ALA A 18 -56.86 9.87 -9.29
C ALA A 18 -55.77 9.52 -10.31
N LYS A 19 -55.37 10.49 -11.15
CA LYS A 19 -54.22 10.37 -12.04
C LYS A 19 -53.03 9.91 -11.20
N ALA A 20 -52.61 8.66 -11.40
CA ALA A 20 -51.43 8.11 -10.76
C ALA A 20 -50.27 9.08 -11.02
N LYS A 21 -49.67 9.62 -9.95
CA LYS A 21 -48.47 10.46 -10.06
C LYS A 21 -47.42 9.62 -10.77
N LEU A 22 -47.00 10.06 -11.96
CA LEU A 22 -45.90 9.45 -12.69
C LEU A 22 -44.68 9.39 -11.76
N PRO A 23 -44.03 8.22 -11.61
CA PRO A 23 -42.86 8.08 -10.77
C PRO A 23 -41.75 9.03 -11.27
N LYS A 24 -40.99 9.62 -10.35
CA LYS A 24 -39.85 10.47 -10.70
C LYS A 24 -38.80 9.61 -11.41
N LEU A 25 -38.23 10.12 -12.51
CA LEU A 25 -37.16 9.44 -13.21
C LEU A 25 -35.96 9.26 -12.26
N PRO A 26 -35.38 8.06 -12.13
CA PRO A 26 -34.11 7.90 -11.44
C PRO A 26 -33.01 8.70 -12.15
N THR A 27 -32.11 9.27 -11.35
CA THR A 27 -30.94 10.02 -11.85
C THR A 27 -29.84 9.09 -12.35
N GLU A 28 -29.77 7.88 -11.79
CA GLU A 28 -28.76 6.87 -12.06
C GLU A 28 -29.42 5.51 -12.28
N PHE A 29 -28.85 4.72 -13.19
CA PHE A 29 -29.34 3.42 -13.56
C PHE A 29 -28.29 2.33 -13.33
N ILE A 30 -28.73 1.12 -12.97
CA ILE A 30 -27.88 -0.04 -12.68
C ILE A 30 -27.72 -0.87 -13.96
N LEU A 31 -26.47 -1.16 -14.34
CA LEU A 31 -26.17 -2.02 -15.49
C LEU A 31 -26.32 -3.50 -15.17
N ARG A 32 -26.99 -4.22 -16.07
CA ARG A 32 -27.17 -5.68 -16.04
C ARG A 32 -26.87 -6.29 -17.40
N PRO A 33 -26.46 -7.58 -17.45
CA PRO A 33 -26.23 -8.24 -18.72
C PRO A 33 -27.56 -8.47 -19.43
N SER A 34 -27.60 -8.23 -20.74
CA SER A 34 -28.71 -8.62 -21.59
C SER A 34 -28.57 -10.08 -22.01
N HIS A 35 -29.68 -10.83 -21.94
CA HIS A 35 -29.78 -12.19 -22.48
C HIS A 35 -30.33 -12.22 -23.92
N ALA A 36 -30.43 -11.06 -24.57
CA ALA A 36 -30.95 -10.96 -25.93
C ALA A 36 -30.04 -11.67 -26.94
N GLY A 37 -30.66 -12.34 -27.93
CA GLY A 37 -29.95 -13.04 -29.00
C GLY A 37 -29.14 -12.10 -29.91
N PRO A 38 -28.33 -12.67 -30.83
CA PRO A 38 -27.32 -11.94 -31.61
C PRO A 38 -27.87 -10.83 -32.54
N LYS A 39 -29.20 -10.75 -32.73
CA LYS A 39 -29.85 -9.80 -33.64
C LYS A 39 -29.91 -8.35 -33.11
N ASN A 40 -29.58 -8.10 -31.84
CA ASN A 40 -29.70 -6.77 -31.20
C ASN A 40 -28.60 -6.50 -30.15
N THR A 41 -27.35 -6.89 -30.41
CA THR A 41 -26.28 -6.65 -29.41
C THR A 41 -25.98 -5.18 -29.19
N ALA A 42 -26.25 -4.30 -30.17
CA ALA A 42 -26.10 -2.85 -30.06
C ALA A 42 -27.24 -2.12 -29.32
N ALA A 43 -28.22 -2.86 -28.80
CA ALA A 43 -29.37 -2.31 -28.13
C ALA A 43 -29.20 -2.25 -26.61
N VAL A 44 -29.77 -1.20 -26.03
CA VAL A 44 -29.90 -0.99 -24.59
C VAL A 44 -31.37 -1.15 -24.24
N TYR A 45 -31.66 -2.08 -23.33
CA TYR A 45 -33.04 -2.37 -22.94
C TYR A 45 -33.40 -1.63 -21.66
N VAL A 46 -34.54 -0.94 -21.70
CA VAL A 46 -35.06 -0.12 -20.61
C VAL A 46 -36.54 -0.43 -20.38
N SER A 47 -37.06 -0.18 -19.18
CA SER A 47 -38.48 -0.30 -18.86
C SER A 47 -39.37 0.53 -19.81
N PRO A 48 -40.51 -0.01 -20.26
CA PRO A 48 -41.50 0.75 -21.03
C PRO A 48 -41.98 2.02 -20.32
N GLN A 49 -42.00 2.03 -18.98
CA GLN A 49 -42.40 3.21 -18.18
C GLN A 49 -41.42 4.38 -18.33
N ILE A 50 -40.15 4.12 -18.63
CA ILE A 50 -39.18 5.20 -18.83
C ILE A 50 -39.40 5.89 -20.17
N LEU A 51 -39.80 5.14 -21.21
CA LEU A 51 -40.16 5.75 -22.49
C LEU A 51 -41.35 6.68 -22.35
N THR A 52 -42.35 6.31 -21.55
CA THR A 52 -43.54 7.16 -21.33
C THR A 52 -43.21 8.41 -20.53
N ILE A 53 -42.30 8.34 -19.55
CA ILE A 53 -41.88 9.50 -18.75
C ILE A 53 -40.96 10.44 -19.54
N THR A 54 -40.03 9.89 -20.32
CA THR A 54 -39.03 10.68 -21.07
C THR A 54 -39.54 11.18 -22.43
N GLY A 55 -40.61 10.59 -22.96
CA GLY A 55 -41.10 10.84 -24.32
C GLY A 55 -40.16 10.31 -25.41
N TRP A 56 -39.27 9.36 -25.10
CA TRP A 56 -38.36 8.76 -26.08
C TRP A 56 -39.03 7.62 -26.83
N SER A 57 -38.74 7.49 -28.13
CA SER A 57 -39.17 6.36 -28.96
C SER A 57 -38.11 5.25 -29.00
N ALA A 58 -38.56 4.00 -29.11
CA ALA A 58 -37.68 2.88 -29.42
C ALA A 58 -36.96 3.13 -30.76
N GLY A 59 -35.65 2.86 -30.81
CA GLY A 59 -34.77 3.13 -31.94
C GLY A 59 -34.01 4.47 -31.86
N ASN A 60 -34.26 5.31 -30.87
CA ASN A 60 -33.46 6.52 -30.65
C ASN A 60 -32.05 6.18 -30.16
N PHE A 61 -31.07 6.98 -30.55
CA PHE A 61 -29.72 6.90 -30.01
C PHE A 61 -29.67 7.51 -28.60
N VAL A 62 -29.18 6.72 -27.65
CA VAL A 62 -28.99 7.13 -26.26
C VAL A 62 -27.54 6.96 -25.90
N LYS A 63 -26.99 7.98 -25.27
CA LYS A 63 -25.64 8.04 -24.76
C LYS A 63 -25.64 7.62 -23.29
N ILE A 64 -24.99 6.50 -23.00
CA ILE A 64 -24.67 6.04 -21.65
C ILE A 64 -23.37 6.71 -21.26
N THR A 65 -23.40 7.50 -20.19
CA THR A 65 -22.23 8.23 -19.70
C THR A 65 -21.88 7.79 -18.29
N ARG A 66 -20.60 7.48 -18.06
CA ARG A 66 -20.03 7.23 -16.74
C ARG A 66 -18.67 7.93 -16.66
N GLY A 67 -18.60 9.02 -15.90
CA GLY A 67 -17.38 9.81 -15.77
C GLY A 67 -16.89 10.36 -17.11
N LEU A 68 -15.77 9.84 -17.60
CA LEU A 68 -15.15 10.24 -18.88
C LEU A 68 -15.42 9.27 -20.04
N SER A 69 -16.01 8.11 -19.74
CA SER A 69 -16.32 7.07 -20.73
C SER A 69 -17.78 7.15 -21.13
N ASP A 70 -18.00 7.30 -22.44
CA ASP A 70 -19.31 7.48 -23.03
C ASP A 70 -19.49 6.50 -24.18
N VAL A 71 -20.66 5.86 -24.24
CA VAL A 71 -21.04 4.99 -25.36
C VAL A 71 -22.47 5.29 -25.78
N THR A 72 -22.68 5.34 -27.09
CA THR A 72 -23.96 5.61 -27.73
C THR A 72 -24.51 4.28 -28.23
N LEU A 73 -25.75 3.96 -27.88
CA LEU A 73 -26.41 2.72 -28.25
C LEU A 73 -27.86 2.98 -28.67
N LEU A 74 -28.49 1.97 -29.25
CA LEU A 74 -29.88 2.02 -29.67
C LEU A 74 -30.81 1.72 -28.50
N LEU A 75 -31.77 2.60 -28.23
CA LEU A 75 -32.75 2.38 -27.18
C LEU A 75 -33.81 1.37 -27.62
N GLN A 76 -33.98 0.29 -26.86
CA GLN A 76 -35.07 -0.67 -27.00
C GLN A 76 -35.76 -0.89 -25.66
N THR A 77 -36.96 -1.45 -25.69
CA THR A 77 -37.69 -1.87 -24.49
C THR A 77 -37.52 -3.36 -24.27
N TRP A 78 -37.33 -3.76 -23.01
CA TRP A 78 -37.38 -5.19 -22.67
C TRP A 78 -38.81 -5.73 -22.80
N LYS A 79 -38.93 -7.06 -22.85
CA LYS A 79 -40.23 -7.74 -22.95
C LYS A 79 -41.03 -7.59 -21.65
N PRO A 80 -42.38 -7.56 -21.69
CA PRO A 80 -43.21 -7.42 -20.49
C PRO A 80 -42.97 -8.49 -19.42
N GLU A 81 -42.55 -9.70 -19.80
CA GLU A 81 -42.23 -10.80 -18.88
C GLU A 81 -41.04 -10.52 -17.96
N GLU A 82 -40.19 -9.53 -18.31
CA GLU A 82 -39.02 -9.12 -17.53
C GLU A 82 -39.34 -7.96 -16.55
N GLU A 83 -40.58 -7.43 -16.55
CA GLU A 83 -41.01 -6.35 -15.64
C GLU A 83 -41.10 -6.78 -14.17
N ASP A 84 -41.36 -8.05 -13.88
CA ASP A 84 -41.41 -8.57 -12.50
C ASP A 84 -40.01 -8.79 -11.90
N VAL A 85 -38.98 -8.85 -12.74
CA VAL A 85 -37.61 -9.19 -12.35
C VAL A 85 -36.77 -7.94 -12.10
N TYR A 86 -36.95 -6.90 -12.93
CA TYR A 86 -36.10 -5.71 -12.92
C TYR A 86 -36.86 -4.45 -12.47
N ASP A 87 -36.22 -3.67 -11.59
CA ASP A 87 -36.78 -2.39 -11.16
C ASP A 87 -36.67 -1.34 -12.26
N LEU A 88 -37.40 -0.23 -12.09
CA LEU A 88 -37.34 0.93 -13.00
C LEU A 88 -35.91 1.48 -13.18
N ASN A 89 -35.02 1.29 -12.21
CA ASN A 89 -33.68 1.85 -12.24
C ASN A 89 -32.67 0.93 -12.95
N VAL A 90 -33.10 -0.12 -13.64
CA VAL A 90 -32.20 -1.10 -14.28
C VAL A 90 -32.13 -0.87 -15.79
N ILE A 91 -30.95 -1.13 -16.36
CA ILE A 91 -30.69 -1.14 -17.80
C ILE A 91 -29.99 -2.45 -18.16
N LEU A 92 -30.44 -3.09 -19.25
CA LEU A 92 -29.75 -4.27 -19.80
C LEU A 92 -28.85 -3.88 -20.97
N MET A 93 -27.61 -4.34 -20.92
CA MET A 93 -26.57 -4.10 -21.91
C MET A 93 -25.86 -5.41 -22.25
N SER A 94 -25.48 -5.59 -23.51
CA SER A 94 -24.76 -6.78 -23.98
C SER A 94 -23.33 -6.84 -23.44
N GLN A 95 -22.82 -8.06 -23.26
CA GLN A 95 -21.51 -8.30 -22.65
C GLN A 95 -20.35 -7.74 -23.48
N GLU A 96 -20.49 -7.72 -24.80
CA GLU A 96 -19.47 -7.24 -25.74
C GLU A 96 -19.25 -5.73 -25.60
N TYR A 97 -20.33 -4.97 -25.43
CA TYR A 97 -20.22 -3.53 -25.23
C TYR A 97 -19.80 -3.18 -23.80
N LEU A 98 -20.14 -4.01 -22.80
CA LEU A 98 -19.60 -3.87 -21.44
C LEU A 98 -18.08 -4.08 -21.42
N GLN A 99 -17.57 -5.05 -22.19
CA GLN A 99 -16.13 -5.28 -22.36
C GLN A 99 -15.45 -4.12 -23.10
N LEU A 100 -16.11 -3.54 -24.10
CA LEU A 100 -15.64 -2.36 -24.84
C LEU A 100 -15.53 -1.12 -23.94
N THR A 101 -16.57 -0.84 -23.12
CA THR A 101 -16.58 0.32 -22.22
C THR A 101 -15.78 0.10 -20.95
N HIS A 102 -15.47 -1.16 -20.62
CA HIS A 102 -14.98 -1.57 -19.31
C HIS A 102 -15.93 -1.20 -18.17
N PHE A 103 -17.24 -1.24 -18.41
CA PHE A 103 -18.24 -1.11 -17.34
C PHE A 103 -18.40 -2.42 -16.59
N LEU A 104 -18.52 -2.32 -15.26
CA LEU A 104 -18.82 -3.47 -14.41
C LEU A 104 -20.34 -3.66 -14.29
N LEU A 105 -20.77 -4.91 -14.13
CA LEU A 105 -22.16 -5.19 -13.80
C LEU A 105 -22.48 -4.66 -12.41
N GLY A 106 -23.62 -3.99 -12.24
CA GLY A 106 -23.97 -3.31 -10.99
C GLY A 106 -23.50 -1.86 -10.88
N GLU A 107 -22.72 -1.37 -11.85
CA GLU A 107 -22.35 0.03 -11.87
C GLU A 107 -23.53 0.95 -12.18
N ARG A 108 -23.51 2.11 -11.52
CA ARG A 108 -24.45 3.20 -11.74
C ARG A 108 -24.02 4.06 -12.93
N VAL A 109 -24.92 4.30 -13.87
CA VAL A 109 -24.69 5.05 -15.11
C VAL A 109 -25.81 6.05 -15.39
N GLU A 110 -25.48 7.12 -16.13
CA GLU A 110 -26.45 8.12 -16.57
C GLU A 110 -26.88 7.86 -18.02
N LEU A 111 -28.18 8.02 -18.29
CA LEU A 111 -28.74 7.98 -19.64
C LEU A 111 -29.06 9.37 -20.16
N LYS A 112 -28.50 9.74 -21.31
CA LYS A 112 -28.77 11.00 -22.01
C LYS A 112 -29.15 10.74 -23.47
N LYS A 113 -30.13 11.46 -24.02
CA LYS A 113 -30.45 11.36 -25.45
C LYS A 113 -29.30 11.90 -26.29
N ALA A 114 -28.89 11.18 -27.34
CA ALA A 114 -27.87 11.68 -28.26
C ALA A 114 -28.43 12.80 -29.15
N THR A 115 -27.63 13.86 -29.37
CA THR A 115 -28.03 15.04 -30.14
C THR A 115 -27.80 14.89 -31.64
N SER A 116 -26.82 14.08 -32.05
CA SER A 116 -26.49 13.82 -33.45
C SER A 116 -26.50 12.32 -33.76
N GLN A 117 -26.84 12.00 -35.00
CA GLN A 117 -26.72 10.64 -35.54
C GLN A 117 -25.23 10.30 -35.75
N PRO A 118 -24.77 9.08 -35.43
CA PRO A 118 -23.41 8.63 -35.74
C PRO A 118 -23.12 8.64 -37.25
N PRO A 119 -21.87 8.91 -37.67
CA PRO A 119 -21.47 8.85 -39.08
C PRO A 119 -21.52 7.42 -39.65
N TYR A 120 -21.70 7.30 -40.96
CA TYR A 120 -21.62 6.00 -41.65
C TYR A 120 -20.16 5.60 -41.90
N ALA A 121 -19.85 4.31 -41.74
CA ALA A 121 -18.54 3.78 -42.13
C ALA A 121 -18.44 3.66 -43.67
N SER A 122 -17.26 3.89 -44.25
CA SER A 122 -17.00 3.57 -45.66
C SER A 122 -16.31 2.22 -45.83
N GLU A 123 -15.37 1.90 -44.94
CA GLU A 123 -14.59 0.67 -44.99
C GLU A 123 -14.27 0.18 -43.58
N ILE A 124 -14.42 -1.13 -43.35
CA ILE A 124 -14.18 -1.78 -42.06
C ILE A 124 -13.24 -2.96 -42.25
N HIS A 125 -12.16 -2.98 -41.48
CA HIS A 125 -11.26 -4.12 -41.38
C HIS A 125 -11.64 -4.96 -40.15
N VAL A 126 -11.92 -6.24 -40.39
CA VAL A 126 -12.36 -7.19 -39.37
C VAL A 126 -11.36 -8.32 -39.26
N ASN A 127 -10.85 -8.55 -38.07
CA ASN A 127 -10.01 -9.69 -37.75
C ASN A 127 -10.88 -10.91 -37.43
N VAL A 128 -10.56 -12.05 -38.05
CA VAL A 128 -11.31 -13.32 -37.95
C VAL A 128 -10.35 -14.46 -37.58
N GLN A 129 -10.83 -15.45 -36.82
CA GLN A 129 -10.06 -16.66 -36.49
C GLN A 129 -9.99 -17.63 -37.68
N GLU A 130 -8.98 -18.50 -37.73
CA GLU A 130 -8.66 -19.39 -38.86
C GLU A 130 -9.74 -20.46 -39.24
N ASN A 131 -10.96 -20.41 -38.71
CA ASN A 131 -11.99 -21.45 -38.91
C ASN A 131 -13.45 -20.95 -38.99
N THR A 132 -13.69 -19.67 -39.23
CA THR A 132 -15.04 -19.08 -39.25
C THR A 132 -15.49 -18.63 -40.63
N ASP A 133 -16.75 -18.94 -40.99
CA ASP A 133 -17.36 -18.55 -42.26
C ASP A 133 -17.57 -17.03 -42.36
N GLU A 134 -16.93 -16.39 -43.33
CA GLU A 134 -17.01 -14.94 -43.57
C GLU A 134 -18.44 -14.45 -43.83
N THR A 135 -19.29 -15.28 -44.45
CA THR A 135 -20.69 -14.93 -44.79
C THR A 135 -21.57 -14.79 -43.56
N ILE A 136 -21.35 -15.63 -42.54
CA ILE A 136 -22.05 -15.59 -41.25
C ILE A 136 -21.61 -14.36 -40.45
N ILE A 137 -20.34 -13.98 -40.54
CA ILE A 137 -19.83 -12.78 -39.88
C ILE A 137 -20.40 -11.52 -40.52
N ARG A 138 -20.52 -11.47 -41.86
CA ARG A 138 -21.18 -10.35 -42.55
C ARG A 138 -22.63 -10.18 -42.12
N SER A 139 -23.41 -11.25 -42.02
CA SER A 139 -24.80 -11.15 -41.57
C SER A 139 -24.89 -10.69 -40.12
N LYS A 140 -24.05 -11.22 -39.23
CA LYS A 140 -23.97 -10.76 -37.83
C LYS A 140 -23.60 -9.27 -37.73
N LEU A 141 -22.61 -8.79 -38.48
CA LEU A 141 -22.21 -7.38 -38.46
C LEU A 141 -23.34 -6.45 -38.94
N ILE A 142 -24.07 -6.84 -39.98
CA ILE A 142 -25.21 -6.07 -40.48
C ILE A 142 -26.34 -6.03 -39.45
N ASP A 143 -26.60 -7.15 -38.77
CA ASP A 143 -27.62 -7.23 -37.71
C ASP A 143 -27.26 -6.35 -36.49
N ILE A 144 -25.97 -6.21 -36.15
CA ILE A 144 -25.50 -5.33 -35.08
C ILE A 144 -25.72 -3.86 -35.44
N GLY A 145 -25.45 -3.48 -36.69
CA GLY A 145 -25.71 -2.15 -37.25
C GLY A 145 -24.81 -1.02 -36.73
N LEU A 146 -24.49 -0.97 -35.43
CA LEU A 146 -23.66 0.04 -34.79
C LEU A 146 -22.33 -0.55 -34.33
N VAL A 147 -21.23 -0.11 -34.90
CA VAL A 147 -19.91 -0.70 -34.68
C VAL A 147 -18.96 0.31 -34.05
N TYR A 148 -18.09 -0.21 -33.18
CA TYR A 148 -16.98 0.52 -32.57
C TYR A 148 -15.64 -0.08 -33.01
N GLU A 149 -14.61 0.76 -33.06
CA GLU A 149 -13.24 0.28 -33.15
C GLU A 149 -12.90 -0.57 -31.92
N ASN A 150 -12.25 -1.71 -32.12
CA ASN A 150 -11.92 -2.72 -31.10
C ASN A 150 -13.12 -3.44 -30.46
N LEU A 151 -14.31 -3.38 -31.07
CA LEU A 151 -15.41 -4.26 -30.68
C LEU A 151 -14.98 -5.72 -30.89
N THR A 152 -15.05 -6.52 -29.83
CA THR A 152 -14.70 -7.94 -29.85
C THR A 152 -15.93 -8.77 -29.53
N THR A 153 -16.19 -9.76 -30.37
CA THR A 153 -17.20 -10.79 -30.16
C THR A 153 -16.51 -12.14 -30.08
N SER A 154 -17.25 -13.22 -29.80
CA SER A 154 -16.70 -14.58 -29.83
C SER A 154 -16.05 -14.94 -31.18
N ASP A 155 -16.55 -14.37 -32.29
CA ASP A 155 -16.22 -14.83 -33.63
C ASP A 155 -15.32 -13.87 -34.41
N PHE A 156 -15.36 -12.57 -34.09
CA PHE A 156 -14.61 -11.53 -34.82
C PHE A 156 -14.22 -10.32 -33.94
N GLN A 157 -13.20 -9.59 -34.38
CA GLN A 157 -12.75 -8.32 -33.78
C GLN A 157 -12.68 -7.23 -34.85
N VAL A 158 -13.23 -6.06 -34.57
CA VAL A 158 -13.15 -4.91 -35.47
C VAL A 158 -11.83 -4.19 -35.24
N ALA A 159 -10.94 -4.21 -36.24
CA ALA A 159 -9.58 -3.69 -36.12
C ALA A 159 -9.53 -2.17 -36.38
N GLN A 160 -10.04 -1.73 -37.53
CA GLN A 160 -9.99 -0.33 -37.94
C GLN A 160 -11.19 0.02 -38.82
N ILE A 161 -11.69 1.25 -38.68
CA ILE A 161 -12.77 1.81 -39.49
C ILE A 161 -12.21 3.04 -40.22
N VAL A 162 -12.32 3.05 -41.55
CA VAL A 162 -11.86 4.17 -42.39
C VAL A 162 -13.08 4.98 -42.85
N ASN A 163 -12.96 6.31 -42.79
CA ASN A 163 -13.95 7.26 -43.29
C ASN A 163 -13.32 8.24 -44.30
N VAL A 164 -14.04 8.53 -45.39
CA VAL A 164 -13.62 9.45 -46.47
C VAL A 164 -13.97 10.92 -46.17
N ASP A 165 -14.91 11.19 -45.26
CA ASP A 165 -15.32 12.57 -44.91
C ASP A 165 -14.30 13.34 -44.03
N ALA A 166 -13.11 12.77 -43.79
CA ALA A 166 -12.06 13.33 -42.93
C ALA A 166 -11.31 14.55 -43.49
N VAL A 167 -11.79 15.20 -44.56
CA VAL A 167 -11.16 16.44 -45.07
C VAL A 167 -11.53 17.66 -44.21
N THR A 168 -12.60 17.59 -43.41
CA THR A 168 -12.96 18.65 -42.45
C THR A 168 -12.32 18.46 -41.06
N ASP A 169 -11.88 17.26 -40.71
CA ASP A 169 -11.33 16.94 -39.37
C ASP A 169 -9.92 17.50 -39.14
N SER A 170 -9.18 17.85 -40.20
CA SER A 170 -7.88 18.52 -40.09
C SER A 170 -7.97 19.96 -39.57
N LEU A 171 -9.15 20.59 -39.58
CA LEU A 171 -9.35 21.94 -39.05
C LEU A 171 -9.75 21.95 -37.56
N ASP A 172 -10.47 20.94 -37.08
CA ASP A 172 -10.85 20.83 -35.66
C ASP A 172 -9.68 20.43 -34.74
N GLN A 173 -8.65 19.79 -35.31
CA GLN A 173 -7.40 19.43 -34.59
C GLN A 173 -6.53 20.64 -34.18
N LEU A 174 -6.83 21.85 -34.69
CA LEU A 174 -6.11 23.08 -34.37
C LEU A 174 -6.67 23.83 -33.14
N SER A 175 -7.80 23.38 -32.57
CA SER A 175 -8.32 23.97 -31.34
C SER A 175 -7.64 23.36 -30.11
N LEU A 176 -6.77 24.14 -29.47
CA LEU A 176 -5.99 23.77 -28.26
C LEU A 176 -6.87 23.33 -27.05
N GLN A 177 -8.18 23.58 -27.09
CA GLN A 177 -9.10 23.25 -26.00
C GLN A 177 -9.61 21.80 -26.06
N ASP A 178 -9.65 21.16 -27.23
CA ASP A 178 -10.28 19.85 -27.42
C ASP A 178 -9.30 18.67 -27.55
N GLN A 179 -7.97 18.92 -27.62
CA GLN A 179 -6.96 17.84 -27.57
C GLN A 179 -6.91 17.10 -26.21
N SER A 180 -7.58 17.64 -25.19
CA SER A 180 -7.79 16.98 -23.90
C SER A 180 -8.91 15.91 -23.92
N ARG A 181 -9.64 15.75 -25.05
CA ARG A 181 -10.58 14.64 -25.24
C ARG A 181 -9.84 13.34 -25.53
N LYS A 182 -9.32 12.74 -24.45
CA LYS A 182 -8.85 11.35 -24.40
C LYS A 182 -9.88 10.41 -25.05
N LYS A 183 -9.44 9.60 -26.02
CA LYS A 183 -10.13 8.47 -26.70
C LYS A 183 -11.61 8.28 -26.31
N THR A 184 -12.51 9.16 -26.76
CA THR A 184 -13.93 8.84 -26.75
C THR A 184 -14.17 7.82 -27.85
N LEU A 185 -14.75 6.66 -27.49
CA LEU A 185 -15.13 5.64 -28.46
C LEU A 185 -16.13 6.26 -29.43
N ARG A 186 -15.75 6.36 -30.71
CA ARG A 186 -16.63 6.93 -31.75
C ARG A 186 -17.50 5.81 -32.35
N PRO A 187 -18.83 5.92 -32.28
CA PRO A 187 -19.71 4.96 -32.94
C PRO A 187 -19.76 5.19 -34.46
N PHE A 188 -19.87 4.12 -35.22
CA PHE A 188 -20.12 4.16 -36.67
C PHE A 188 -21.33 3.30 -37.04
N LEU A 189 -22.13 3.78 -37.98
CA LEU A 189 -23.25 3.03 -38.54
C LEU A 189 -22.82 2.25 -39.79
N LEU A 190 -23.23 0.99 -39.84
CA LEU A 190 -23.08 0.13 -41.00
C LEU A 190 -24.25 0.30 -41.97
N HIS A 191 -23.92 0.46 -43.26
CA HIS A 191 -24.94 0.49 -44.31
C HIS A 191 -24.69 -0.62 -45.33
N HIS A 192 -25.59 -1.61 -45.35
CA HIS A 192 -25.53 -2.87 -46.10
C HIS A 192 -25.06 -2.79 -47.58
N LYS A 193 -25.23 -1.65 -48.27
CA LYS A 193 -24.85 -1.48 -49.70
C LYS A 193 -23.55 -0.70 -49.93
N THR A 194 -23.11 0.13 -48.99
CA THR A 194 -22.06 1.14 -49.24
C THR A 194 -20.78 0.87 -48.46
N THR A 195 -20.87 0.15 -47.34
CA THR A 195 -19.70 -0.23 -46.53
C THR A 195 -18.95 -1.40 -47.16
N LYS A 196 -17.66 -1.23 -47.43
CA LYS A 196 -16.75 -2.34 -47.76
C LYS A 196 -16.27 -3.02 -46.47
N ILE A 197 -16.26 -4.35 -46.44
CA ILE A 197 -15.81 -5.14 -45.29
C ILE A 197 -14.66 -6.04 -45.74
N GLU A 198 -13.47 -5.76 -45.22
CA GLU A 198 -12.24 -6.54 -45.46
C GLU A 198 -11.95 -7.45 -44.27
N PHE A 199 -11.57 -8.70 -44.55
CA PHE A 199 -11.29 -9.70 -43.53
C PHE A 199 -9.81 -10.01 -43.47
N HIS A 200 -9.24 -9.93 -42.26
CA HIS A 200 -7.86 -10.33 -41.98
C HIS A 200 -7.86 -11.52 -41.04
N THR A 201 -7.16 -12.59 -41.40
CA THR A 201 -7.08 -13.78 -40.55
C THR A 201 -5.98 -13.61 -39.51
N VAL A 202 -6.31 -13.83 -38.24
CA VAL A 202 -5.37 -13.72 -37.10
C VAL A 202 -5.43 -15.00 -36.26
N GLN A 203 -4.29 -15.47 -35.77
CA GLN A 203 -4.17 -16.72 -34.98
C GLN A 203 -5.00 -16.71 -33.68
N GLN A 204 -5.18 -15.54 -33.06
CA GLN A 204 -6.01 -15.40 -31.85
C GLN A 204 -6.55 -13.98 -31.73
N LEU A 205 -7.85 -13.84 -31.46
CA LEU A 205 -8.48 -12.55 -31.15
C LEU A 205 -8.01 -12.13 -29.76
N GLN A 206 -7.38 -10.96 -29.64
CA GLN A 206 -7.01 -10.42 -28.34
C GLN A 206 -8.17 -9.57 -27.84
N PRO A 207 -8.85 -9.95 -26.73
CA PRO A 207 -9.86 -9.10 -26.13
C PRO A 207 -9.24 -7.75 -25.76
N PRO A 208 -10.03 -6.66 -25.77
CA PRO A 208 -9.55 -5.36 -25.33
C PRO A 208 -8.96 -5.51 -23.93
N SER A 209 -7.71 -5.06 -23.76
CA SER A 209 -7.01 -5.24 -22.50
C SER A 209 -7.79 -4.55 -21.39
N ALA A 210 -8.40 -5.32 -20.49
CA ALA A 210 -9.12 -4.77 -19.35
C ALA A 210 -8.17 -3.83 -18.57
N PRO A 211 -8.67 -2.69 -18.05
CA PRO A 211 -7.84 -1.73 -17.34
C PRO A 211 -7.15 -2.38 -16.14
N TYR A 212 -7.84 -3.31 -15.48
CA TYR A 212 -7.36 -4.08 -14.32
C TYR A 212 -7.51 -5.58 -14.58
N SER A 213 -6.49 -6.36 -14.22
CA SER A 213 -6.45 -7.83 -14.30
C SER A 213 -5.37 -8.33 -13.35
N TYR A 214 -5.46 -9.57 -12.85
CA TYR A 214 -4.37 -10.12 -12.01
C TYR A 214 -3.03 -10.18 -12.75
N SER A 215 -3.02 -10.25 -14.09
CA SER A 215 -1.79 -10.20 -14.89
C SER A 215 -1.01 -8.89 -14.72
N LYS A 216 -1.70 -7.80 -14.34
CA LYS A 216 -1.10 -6.49 -14.08
C LYS A 216 -0.65 -6.30 -12.63
N ILE A 217 -0.87 -7.29 -11.76
CA ILE A 217 -0.44 -7.25 -10.36
C ILE A 217 0.83 -8.09 -10.22
N GLY A 218 1.95 -7.43 -9.92
CA GLY A 218 3.23 -8.08 -9.63
C GLY A 218 3.31 -8.57 -8.17
N GLY A 219 4.05 -9.67 -7.94
CA GLY A 219 4.53 -10.07 -6.62
C GLY A 219 3.51 -10.73 -5.65
N LEU A 220 2.20 -10.70 -5.94
CA LEU A 220 1.14 -11.21 -5.05
C LEU A 220 0.51 -12.55 -5.50
N ARG A 221 1.28 -13.41 -6.17
CA ARG A 221 0.74 -14.64 -6.79
C ARG A 221 0.05 -15.57 -5.80
N LYS A 222 0.65 -15.79 -4.62
CA LYS A 222 0.09 -16.67 -3.58
C LYS A 222 -1.24 -16.13 -3.05
N GLN A 223 -1.29 -14.84 -2.75
CA GLN A 223 -2.48 -14.16 -2.23
C GLN A 223 -3.61 -14.16 -3.25
N ILE A 224 -3.29 -13.91 -4.53
CA ILE A 224 -4.25 -13.96 -5.64
C ILE A 224 -4.81 -15.36 -5.80
N GLU A 225 -3.98 -16.40 -5.73
CA GLU A 225 -4.44 -17.78 -5.85
C GLU A 225 -5.39 -18.19 -4.69
N THR A 226 -5.03 -17.83 -3.46
CA THR A 226 -5.92 -18.04 -2.30
C THR A 226 -7.24 -17.30 -2.48
N LEU A 227 -7.18 -16.04 -2.90
CA LEU A 227 -8.37 -15.22 -3.09
C LEU A 227 -9.28 -15.73 -4.22
N LYS A 228 -8.71 -16.17 -5.35
CA LYS A 228 -9.45 -16.83 -6.43
C LYS A 228 -10.19 -18.07 -5.95
N ARG A 229 -9.50 -18.96 -5.21
CA ARG A 229 -10.12 -20.17 -4.66
C ARG A 229 -11.28 -19.83 -3.71
N THR A 230 -11.11 -18.81 -2.88
CA THR A 230 -12.14 -18.40 -1.92
C THR A 230 -13.35 -17.74 -2.59
N ILE A 231 -13.19 -17.08 -3.74
CA ILE A 231 -14.28 -16.36 -4.42
C ILE A 231 -14.96 -17.24 -5.47
N ASP A 232 -14.19 -17.91 -6.32
CA ASP A 232 -14.73 -18.62 -7.49
C ASP A 232 -15.56 -19.84 -7.09
N ILE A 233 -15.14 -20.57 -6.05
CA ILE A 233 -15.83 -21.80 -5.63
C ILE A 233 -17.23 -21.48 -5.06
N PRO A 234 -17.39 -20.52 -4.11
CA PRO A 234 -18.73 -20.14 -3.63
C PRO A 234 -19.65 -19.53 -4.69
N LEU A 235 -19.11 -18.70 -5.59
CA LEU A 235 -19.93 -17.98 -6.58
C LEU A 235 -20.44 -18.90 -7.69
N PHE A 236 -19.57 -19.72 -8.27
CA PHE A 236 -19.91 -20.50 -9.47
C PHE A 236 -20.32 -21.94 -9.15
N ARG A 237 -19.94 -22.49 -7.99
CA ARG A 237 -20.22 -23.89 -7.63
C ARG A 237 -20.66 -24.05 -6.16
N PRO A 238 -21.78 -23.41 -5.74
CA PRO A 238 -22.32 -23.56 -4.40
C PRO A 238 -22.75 -25.01 -4.07
N ASP A 239 -23.10 -25.80 -5.09
CA ASP A 239 -23.50 -27.21 -4.96
C ASP A 239 -22.45 -28.07 -4.25
N ILE A 240 -21.16 -27.75 -4.41
CA ILE A 240 -20.08 -28.50 -3.78
C ILE A 240 -20.21 -28.42 -2.26
N PHE A 241 -20.48 -27.23 -1.72
CA PHE A 241 -20.63 -26.99 -0.28
C PHE A 241 -21.90 -27.64 0.26
N GLN A 242 -23.01 -27.53 -0.48
CA GLN A 242 -24.28 -28.17 -0.11
C GLN A 242 -24.16 -29.69 0.03
N ARG A 243 -23.38 -30.35 -0.84
CA ARG A 243 -23.14 -31.81 -0.75
C ARG A 243 -22.43 -32.22 0.53
N PHE A 244 -21.56 -31.37 1.07
CA PHE A 244 -20.87 -31.63 2.33
C PHE A 244 -21.65 -31.14 3.56
N GLY A 245 -22.77 -30.42 3.37
CA GLY A 245 -23.56 -29.84 4.45
C GLY A 245 -22.83 -28.72 5.21
N ILE A 246 -21.92 -28.03 4.52
CA ILE A 246 -21.13 -26.92 5.08
C ILE A 246 -21.56 -25.64 4.36
N ASP A 247 -21.68 -24.52 5.08
CA ASP A 247 -21.92 -23.23 4.45
C ASP A 247 -20.65 -22.71 3.75
N PRO A 248 -20.77 -22.12 2.56
CA PRO A 248 -19.63 -21.53 1.88
C PRO A 248 -19.06 -20.36 2.70
N PRO A 249 -17.74 -20.12 2.66
CA PRO A 249 -17.14 -18.94 3.29
C PRO A 249 -17.71 -17.67 2.66
N ARG A 250 -18.18 -16.73 3.49
CA ARG A 250 -18.94 -15.57 3.02
C ARG A 250 -18.09 -14.31 2.90
N GLY A 251 -17.10 -14.17 3.77
CA GLY A 251 -16.29 -12.95 3.87
C GLY A 251 -14.79 -13.18 3.80
N VAL A 252 -14.11 -12.31 3.04
CA VAL A 252 -12.65 -12.22 2.98
C VAL A 252 -12.21 -10.84 3.48
N LEU A 253 -11.29 -10.80 4.44
CA LEU A 253 -10.69 -9.58 4.94
C LEU A 253 -9.23 -9.47 4.46
N LEU A 254 -8.94 -8.45 3.67
CA LEU A 254 -7.60 -8.07 3.22
C LEU A 254 -6.98 -7.10 4.21
N HIS A 255 -5.84 -7.43 4.81
CA HIS A 255 -5.08 -6.52 5.68
C HIS A 255 -3.60 -6.44 5.29
N GLY A 256 -2.89 -5.41 5.78
CA GLY A 256 -1.49 -5.16 5.42
C GLY A 256 -1.11 -3.68 5.59
N SER A 257 0.10 -3.28 5.22
CA SER A 257 0.47 -1.86 5.25
C SER A 257 -0.24 -1.06 4.16
N SER A 258 -0.34 0.26 4.35
CA SER A 258 -0.88 1.16 3.32
C SER A 258 0.02 1.17 2.08
N GLY A 259 -0.58 1.27 0.90
CA GLY A 259 0.15 1.34 -0.36
C GLY A 259 0.60 -0.01 -0.95
N THR A 260 0.27 -1.16 -0.32
CA THR A 260 0.56 -2.52 -0.83
C THR A 260 -0.27 -2.93 -2.05
N GLY A 261 -1.33 -2.18 -2.36
CA GLY A 261 -2.18 -2.42 -3.52
C GLY A 261 -3.48 -3.19 -3.22
N LYS A 262 -4.00 -3.14 -1.99
CA LYS A 262 -5.30 -3.76 -1.63
C LYS A 262 -6.44 -3.27 -2.52
N SER A 263 -6.59 -1.95 -2.67
CA SER A 263 -7.62 -1.37 -3.53
C SER A 263 -7.42 -1.74 -5.01
N LEU A 264 -6.16 -1.94 -5.45
CA LEU A 264 -5.87 -2.44 -6.79
C LEU A 264 -6.32 -3.91 -6.94
N LEU A 265 -6.12 -4.72 -5.91
CA LEU A 265 -6.55 -6.12 -5.87
C LEU A 265 -8.08 -6.21 -5.90
N LEU A 266 -8.79 -5.43 -5.07
CA LEU A 266 -10.27 -5.36 -5.09
C LEU A 266 -10.80 -5.00 -6.48
N LYS A 267 -10.19 -4.00 -7.14
CA LYS A 267 -10.56 -3.62 -8.50
C LYS A 267 -10.31 -4.75 -9.50
N SER A 268 -9.17 -5.45 -9.43
CA SER A 268 -8.89 -6.58 -10.32
C SER A 268 -9.88 -7.73 -10.14
N VAL A 269 -10.31 -8.00 -8.91
CA VAL A 269 -11.35 -9.00 -8.61
C VAL A 269 -12.66 -8.65 -9.30
N ALA A 270 -13.06 -7.37 -9.24
CA ALA A 270 -14.27 -6.89 -9.88
C ALA A 270 -14.28 -7.14 -11.40
N PHE A 271 -13.15 -6.87 -12.07
CA PHE A 271 -13.04 -7.01 -13.52
C PHE A 271 -12.88 -8.46 -14.00
N GLU A 272 -12.27 -9.33 -13.19
CA GLU A 272 -12.01 -10.72 -13.60
C GLU A 272 -13.22 -11.65 -13.36
N SER A 273 -14.08 -11.32 -12.40
CA SER A 273 -15.29 -12.07 -12.09
C SER A 273 -16.42 -11.76 -13.09
N GLN A 274 -16.22 -12.16 -14.35
CA GLN A 274 -17.18 -11.90 -15.43
C GLN A 274 -18.55 -12.54 -15.12
N GLY A 275 -19.62 -11.76 -15.32
CA GLY A 275 -21.00 -12.21 -15.07
C GLY A 275 -21.50 -12.06 -13.64
N CYS A 276 -20.67 -11.61 -12.70
CA CYS A 276 -21.08 -11.31 -11.33
C CYS A 276 -21.49 -9.84 -11.17
N HIS A 277 -22.50 -9.57 -10.35
CA HIS A 277 -22.88 -8.22 -9.97
C HIS A 277 -21.89 -7.66 -8.94
N VAL A 278 -21.25 -6.53 -9.21
CA VAL A 278 -20.24 -5.94 -8.33
C VAL A 278 -20.74 -4.64 -7.73
N ILE A 279 -20.74 -4.59 -6.39
CA ILE A 279 -21.04 -3.37 -5.63
C ILE A 279 -19.76 -2.87 -4.98
N ASN A 280 -19.29 -1.70 -5.42
CA ASN A 280 -18.12 -1.02 -4.85
C ASN A 280 -18.54 -0.01 -3.79
N ILE A 281 -18.16 -0.29 -2.55
CA ILE A 281 -18.37 0.53 -1.38
C ILE A 281 -17.01 1.08 -0.93
N SER A 282 -16.91 2.40 -0.77
CA SER A 282 -15.79 3.04 -0.10
C SER A 282 -16.28 3.54 1.25
N GLY A 283 -15.58 3.19 2.33
CA GLY A 283 -15.97 3.54 3.69
C GLY A 283 -16.30 5.03 3.87
N PRO A 284 -15.41 5.96 3.49
CA PRO A 284 -15.64 7.39 3.63
C PRO A 284 -16.81 7.94 2.80
N SER A 285 -17.13 7.33 1.65
CA SER A 285 -18.17 7.86 0.74
C SER A 285 -19.59 7.50 1.19
N ILE A 286 -19.74 6.46 2.01
CA ILE A 286 -21.04 6.07 2.56
C ILE A 286 -21.47 7.02 3.67
N VAL A 287 -20.52 7.57 4.44
CA VAL A 287 -20.81 8.39 5.63
C VAL A 287 -21.60 9.64 5.26
N SER A 288 -22.89 9.64 5.58
CA SER A 288 -23.79 10.76 5.36
C SER A 288 -23.91 11.64 6.60
N LYS A 289 -24.13 12.95 6.40
CA LYS A 289 -24.40 13.90 7.50
C LYS A 289 -25.73 13.64 8.22
N TYR A 290 -26.67 12.95 7.56
CA TYR A 290 -27.98 12.65 8.13
C TYR A 290 -27.93 11.35 8.94
N LEU A 291 -28.51 11.38 10.14
CA LEU A 291 -28.59 10.22 11.03
C LEU A 291 -29.39 9.09 10.37
N GLY A 292 -28.84 7.88 10.35
CA GLY A 292 -29.48 6.69 9.75
C GLY A 292 -29.37 6.59 8.23
N GLY A 293 -28.93 7.64 7.52
CA GLY A 293 -28.78 7.60 6.07
C GLY A 293 -27.68 6.65 5.59
N THR A 294 -26.65 6.44 6.42
CA THR A 294 -25.57 5.45 6.20
C THR A 294 -26.09 4.02 6.28
N GLU A 295 -26.90 3.75 7.31
CA GLU A 295 -27.47 2.44 7.62
C GLU A 295 -28.47 2.00 6.56
N GLU A 296 -29.33 2.91 6.11
CA GLU A 296 -30.30 2.65 5.06
C GLU A 296 -29.61 2.31 3.74
N LYS A 297 -28.63 3.11 3.32
CA LYS A 297 -27.83 2.84 2.11
C LYS A 297 -27.10 1.51 2.17
N LEU A 298 -26.48 1.17 3.31
CA LEU A 298 -25.84 -0.14 3.48
C LEU A 298 -26.87 -1.26 3.30
N ARG A 299 -28.02 -1.16 3.96
CA ARG A 299 -29.09 -2.16 3.84
C ARG A 299 -29.62 -2.29 2.41
N GLU A 300 -29.72 -1.18 1.68
CA GLU A 300 -30.10 -1.19 0.25
C GLU A 300 -29.08 -1.95 -0.59
N TYR A 301 -27.78 -1.71 -0.43
CA TYR A 301 -26.74 -2.43 -1.17
C TYR A 301 -26.75 -3.94 -0.90
N PHE A 302 -26.94 -4.36 0.36
CA PHE A 302 -27.03 -5.78 0.68
C PHE A 302 -28.29 -6.43 0.10
N LYS A 303 -29.44 -5.73 0.12
CA LYS A 303 -30.67 -6.21 -0.53
C LYS A 303 -30.52 -6.30 -2.06
N GLU A 304 -29.83 -5.33 -2.66
CA GLU A 304 -29.52 -5.31 -4.09
C GLU A 304 -28.64 -6.53 -4.46
N ALA A 305 -27.58 -6.79 -3.69
CA ALA A 305 -26.72 -7.96 -3.89
C ALA A 305 -27.48 -9.29 -3.75
N MET A 306 -28.40 -9.39 -2.78
CA MET A 306 -29.24 -10.58 -2.60
C MET A 306 -30.23 -10.79 -3.74
N LYS A 307 -30.76 -9.71 -4.33
CA LYS A 307 -31.68 -9.77 -5.48
C LYS A 307 -30.93 -10.20 -6.76
N TYR A 308 -29.70 -9.72 -6.94
CA TYR A 308 -28.96 -9.85 -8.20
C TYR A 308 -27.79 -10.85 -8.13
N GLN A 309 -28.04 -12.06 -7.64
CA GLN A 309 -27.04 -13.13 -7.55
C GLN A 309 -26.63 -13.70 -8.92
N PRO A 310 -25.37 -14.16 -9.10
CA PRO A 310 -24.24 -14.10 -8.16
C PRO A 310 -23.67 -12.67 -7.99
N ALA A 311 -23.31 -12.28 -6.77
CA ALA A 311 -22.89 -10.91 -6.44
C ALA A 311 -21.64 -10.84 -5.56
N ILE A 312 -20.86 -9.77 -5.73
CA ILE A 312 -19.65 -9.45 -4.96
C ILE A 312 -19.80 -8.05 -4.37
N ILE A 313 -19.64 -7.95 -3.05
CA ILE A 313 -19.63 -6.67 -2.34
C ILE A 313 -18.19 -6.36 -1.95
N LEU A 314 -17.65 -5.27 -2.48
CA LEU A 314 -16.28 -4.82 -2.21
C LEU A 314 -16.34 -3.60 -1.28
N ILE A 315 -15.80 -3.72 -0.08
CA ILE A 315 -15.75 -2.65 0.93
C ILE A 315 -14.28 -2.25 1.12
N ASP A 316 -13.89 -1.10 0.55
CA ASP A 316 -12.57 -0.51 0.78
C ASP A 316 -12.59 0.39 2.02
N GLU A 317 -11.50 0.40 2.78
CA GLU A 317 -11.35 1.15 4.04
C GLU A 317 -12.46 0.85 5.06
N ILE A 318 -12.69 -0.44 5.33
CA ILE A 318 -13.74 -0.90 6.28
C ILE A 318 -13.51 -0.41 7.72
N ASP A 319 -12.28 -0.05 8.06
CA ASP A 319 -11.90 0.54 9.33
C ASP A 319 -12.54 1.91 9.57
N SER A 320 -12.90 2.65 8.51
CA SER A 320 -13.65 3.90 8.66
C SER A 320 -15.10 3.69 9.08
N LEU A 321 -15.67 2.51 8.79
CA LEU A 321 -17.07 2.18 9.12
C LEU A 321 -17.20 1.45 10.46
N THR A 322 -16.16 0.73 10.86
CA THR A 322 -16.23 -0.24 11.96
C THR A 322 -15.08 -0.11 12.95
N PRO A 323 -14.93 1.04 13.63
CA PRO A 323 -13.87 1.23 14.60
C PRO A 323 -14.01 0.27 15.79
N SER A 324 -12.88 -0.13 16.36
CA SER A 324 -12.84 -0.99 17.54
C SER A 324 -13.44 -0.29 18.75
N ARG A 325 -14.29 -1.00 19.52
CA ARG A 325 -14.99 -0.49 20.71
C ARG A 325 -14.09 0.00 21.85
N ASN A 326 -12.80 -0.34 21.79
CA ASN A 326 -11.81 0.03 22.81
C ASN A 326 -11.27 1.46 22.62
N ASN A 327 -11.54 2.11 21.48
CA ASN A 327 -11.14 3.49 21.27
C ASN A 327 -12.18 4.41 21.95
N GLU A 328 -11.73 5.35 22.78
CA GLU A 328 -12.62 6.28 23.48
C GLU A 328 -13.33 7.28 22.53
N ASP A 329 -12.89 7.37 21.28
CA ASP A 329 -13.41 8.28 20.24
C ASP A 329 -14.56 7.69 19.39
N VAL A 330 -15.14 6.54 19.76
CA VAL A 330 -16.18 5.91 18.93
C VAL A 330 -17.50 6.64 19.07
N SER A 331 -18.00 7.21 17.97
CA SER A 331 -19.30 7.86 17.96
C SER A 331 -20.43 6.83 18.04
N GLU A 332 -21.59 7.21 18.61
CA GLU A 332 -22.77 6.34 18.62
C GLU A 332 -23.21 5.94 17.20
N VAL A 333 -22.98 6.81 16.21
CA VAL A 333 -23.30 6.55 14.80
C VAL A 333 -22.49 5.37 14.29
N ASP A 334 -21.19 5.32 14.59
CA ASP A 334 -20.30 4.24 14.15
C ASP A 334 -20.69 2.91 14.77
N THR A 335 -21.12 2.90 16.04
CA THR A 335 -21.59 1.67 16.69
C THR A 335 -22.85 1.10 16.03
N ARG A 336 -23.78 1.97 15.59
CA ARG A 336 -25.01 1.56 14.91
C ARG A 336 -24.75 1.09 13.48
N VAL A 337 -23.85 1.77 12.77
CA VAL A 337 -23.38 1.35 11.44
C VAL A 337 -22.69 -0.01 11.53
N THR A 338 -21.81 -0.21 12.52
CA THR A 338 -21.16 -1.50 12.78
C THR A 338 -22.20 -2.59 13.05
N ALA A 339 -23.17 -2.34 13.93
CA ALA A 339 -24.24 -3.29 14.22
C ALA A 339 -25.08 -3.62 12.98
N THR A 340 -25.38 -2.62 12.14
CA THR A 340 -26.11 -2.81 10.88
C THR A 340 -25.33 -3.66 9.90
N LEU A 341 -24.01 -3.43 9.77
CA LEU A 341 -23.15 -4.24 8.91
C LEU A 341 -23.09 -5.70 9.41
N LEU A 342 -22.96 -5.91 10.73
CA LEU A 342 -22.97 -7.26 11.31
C LEU A 342 -24.27 -8.00 11.02
N MET A 343 -25.41 -7.35 11.23
CA MET A 343 -26.71 -7.93 10.88
C MET A 343 -26.83 -8.20 9.38
N ALA A 344 -26.30 -7.32 8.54
CA ALA A 344 -26.33 -7.50 7.09
C ALA A 344 -25.50 -8.72 6.66
N LEU A 345 -24.29 -8.90 7.21
CA LEU A 345 -23.43 -10.07 6.96
C LEU A 345 -24.06 -11.39 7.41
N ASP A 346 -24.69 -11.39 8.60
CA ASP A 346 -25.37 -12.57 9.13
C ASP A 346 -26.61 -12.93 8.28
N SER A 347 -27.25 -11.95 7.64
CA SER A 347 -28.42 -12.12 6.78
C SER A 347 -28.14 -12.53 5.33
N ILE A 348 -26.86 -12.72 4.96
CA ILE A 348 -26.50 -13.09 3.57
C ILE A 348 -26.88 -14.53 3.28
N ASP A 349 -27.79 -14.73 2.33
CA ASP A 349 -28.14 -16.06 1.81
C ASP A 349 -27.84 -16.16 0.31
N GLY A 350 -27.29 -17.30 -0.13
CA GLY A 350 -27.01 -17.59 -1.53
C GLY A 350 -25.57 -17.28 -1.98
N ALA A 351 -25.39 -17.05 -3.27
CA ALA A 351 -24.08 -16.86 -3.92
C ALA A 351 -23.63 -15.40 -3.85
N VAL A 352 -23.38 -14.90 -2.63
CA VAL A 352 -22.88 -13.55 -2.38
C VAL A 352 -21.60 -13.62 -1.54
N VAL A 353 -20.55 -12.93 -1.98
CA VAL A 353 -19.26 -12.86 -1.27
C VAL A 353 -18.94 -11.41 -0.93
N VAL A 354 -18.49 -11.17 0.30
CA VAL A 354 -18.07 -9.84 0.78
C VAL A 354 -16.56 -9.79 0.95
N ILE A 355 -15.93 -8.76 0.40
CA ILE A 355 -14.48 -8.54 0.52
C ILE A 355 -14.24 -7.19 1.16
N GLY A 356 -13.64 -7.19 2.35
CA GLY A 356 -13.23 -5.99 3.07
C GLY A 356 -11.73 -5.75 2.93
N ALA A 357 -11.29 -4.49 2.82
CA ALA A 357 -9.89 -4.11 2.96
C ALA A 357 -9.69 -3.15 4.13
N THR A 358 -8.68 -3.42 4.96
CA THR A 358 -8.26 -2.56 6.09
C THR A 358 -6.75 -2.39 6.13
N ASN A 359 -6.25 -1.24 6.55
CA ASN A 359 -4.83 -1.02 6.80
C ASN A 359 -4.38 -1.54 8.17
N ARG A 360 -5.30 -1.62 9.13
CA ARG A 360 -4.98 -2.01 10.50
C ARG A 360 -6.00 -3.04 10.97
N ILE A 361 -5.54 -4.26 11.21
CA ILE A 361 -6.44 -5.32 11.70
C ILE A 361 -6.92 -5.07 13.13
N ASN A 362 -6.15 -4.31 13.91
CA ASN A 362 -6.50 -3.97 15.28
C ASN A 362 -7.47 -2.78 15.38
N SER A 363 -7.69 -2.02 14.30
CA SER A 363 -8.65 -0.91 14.32
C SER A 363 -10.09 -1.33 14.07
N ILE A 364 -10.31 -2.55 13.57
CA ILE A 364 -11.66 -3.07 13.28
C ILE A 364 -12.29 -3.78 14.50
N ASP A 365 -13.62 -3.80 14.59
CA ASP A 365 -14.34 -4.57 15.62
C ASP A 365 -13.99 -6.07 15.50
N ALA A 366 -13.53 -6.68 16.60
CA ALA A 366 -13.21 -8.11 16.68
C ALA A 366 -14.42 -9.00 16.36
N SER A 367 -15.64 -8.48 16.47
CA SER A 367 -16.87 -9.18 16.11
C SER A 367 -16.97 -9.53 14.62
N LEU A 368 -16.31 -8.75 13.75
CA LEU A 368 -16.27 -8.99 12.29
C LEU A 368 -15.41 -10.18 11.92
N ARG A 369 -14.39 -10.48 12.73
CA ARG A 369 -13.43 -11.59 12.55
C ARG A 369 -13.92 -12.94 13.05
N ARG A 370 -15.16 -13.01 13.54
CA ARG A 370 -15.75 -14.27 14.01
C ARG A 370 -16.18 -15.12 12.80
N PRO A 371 -16.03 -16.46 12.87
CA PRO A 371 -16.55 -17.36 11.86
C PRO A 371 -18.05 -17.13 11.60
N GLY A 372 -18.47 -17.21 10.35
CA GLY A 372 -19.78 -16.82 9.81
C GLY A 372 -19.82 -15.43 9.17
N ARG A 373 -18.73 -14.64 9.27
CA ARG A 373 -18.63 -13.26 8.75
C ARG A 373 -17.39 -13.14 7.86
N PHE A 374 -16.30 -12.53 8.35
CA PHE A 374 -15.01 -12.58 7.68
C PHE A 374 -14.24 -13.82 8.14
N ASP A 375 -14.46 -14.92 7.44
CA ASP A 375 -13.90 -16.24 7.76
C ASP A 375 -12.44 -16.38 7.34
N GLN A 376 -12.04 -15.63 6.31
CA GLN A 376 -10.73 -15.68 5.71
C GLN A 376 -10.03 -14.34 5.85
N GLU A 377 -8.88 -14.34 6.53
CA GLU A 377 -7.99 -13.20 6.62
C GLU A 377 -6.80 -13.43 5.68
N ILE A 378 -6.58 -12.49 4.76
CA ILE A 378 -5.45 -12.53 3.83
C ILE A 378 -4.55 -11.33 4.13
N GLU A 379 -3.36 -11.63 4.66
CA GLU A 379 -2.32 -10.64 4.83
C GLU A 379 -1.62 -10.35 3.50
N ILE A 380 -1.52 -9.06 3.18
CA ILE A 380 -0.72 -8.54 2.09
C ILE A 380 0.58 -7.98 2.68
N PRO A 381 1.69 -8.76 2.62
CA PRO A 381 2.96 -8.34 3.19
C PRO A 381 3.62 -7.24 2.36
N ILE A 382 4.65 -6.63 2.94
CA ILE A 382 5.57 -5.75 2.21
C ILE A 382 6.31 -6.62 1.17
N PRO A 383 6.47 -6.17 -0.09
CA PRO A 383 7.04 -7.00 -1.14
C PRO A 383 8.53 -7.33 -0.91
N ASP A 384 8.87 -8.61 -1.05
CA ASP A 384 10.25 -9.12 -1.09
C ASP A 384 11.00 -8.65 -2.34
N ALA A 385 12.32 -8.85 -2.40
CA ALA A 385 13.13 -8.45 -3.56
C ALA A 385 12.62 -9.04 -4.89
N GLU A 386 12.18 -10.30 -4.89
CA GLU A 386 11.57 -10.93 -6.07
C GLU A 386 10.21 -10.31 -6.40
N SER A 387 9.35 -10.08 -5.41
CA SER A 387 8.06 -9.42 -5.59
C SER A 387 8.21 -7.97 -6.10
N ARG A 388 9.24 -7.24 -5.64
CA ARG A 388 9.56 -5.89 -6.12
C ARG A 388 10.02 -5.91 -7.57
N TYR A 389 10.84 -6.89 -7.97
CA TYR A 389 11.21 -7.09 -9.37
C TYR A 389 9.97 -7.36 -10.24
N ASP A 390 9.04 -8.21 -9.78
CA ASP A 390 7.79 -8.48 -10.49
C ASP A 390 6.91 -7.23 -10.63
N ILE A 391 6.83 -6.40 -9.59
CA ILE A 391 6.09 -5.12 -9.64
C ILE A 391 6.75 -4.18 -10.67
N LEU A 392 8.06 -4.00 -10.58
CA LEU A 392 8.80 -3.10 -11.48
C LEU A 392 8.72 -3.57 -12.93
N SER A 393 8.90 -4.87 -13.19
CA SER A 393 8.81 -5.42 -14.55
C SER A 393 7.42 -5.21 -15.15
N THR A 394 6.36 -5.38 -14.34
CA THR A 394 4.98 -5.12 -14.77
C THR A 394 4.74 -3.63 -15.06
N GLN A 395 5.29 -2.73 -14.24
CA GLN A 395 5.19 -1.29 -14.46
C GLN A 395 5.97 -0.83 -15.70
N PHE A 396 7.19 -1.32 -15.91
CA PHE A 396 7.98 -1.00 -17.09
C PHE A 396 7.39 -1.59 -18.37
N ALA A 397 6.81 -2.79 -18.31
CA ALA A 397 6.05 -3.39 -19.42
C ALA A 397 4.84 -2.52 -19.82
N ALA A 398 4.18 -1.89 -18.84
CA ALA A 398 3.08 -0.96 -19.11
C ALA A 398 3.53 0.31 -19.88
N MET A 399 4.82 0.65 -19.89
CA MET A 399 5.39 1.81 -20.60
C MET A 399 5.66 1.57 -22.09
N LYS A 400 5.13 0.49 -22.69
CA LYS A 400 5.12 0.24 -24.15
C LYS A 400 6.49 0.44 -24.85
N GLY A 401 7.58 0.00 -24.21
CA GLY A 401 8.92 0.04 -24.82
C GLY A 401 9.65 1.39 -24.77
N GLN A 402 9.16 2.35 -23.99
CA GLN A 402 9.83 3.64 -23.72
C GLN A 402 10.90 3.57 -22.62
N HIS A 403 11.42 2.37 -22.32
CA HIS A 403 12.50 2.17 -21.35
C HIS A 403 13.68 1.45 -22.02
N GLU A 404 14.90 1.77 -21.58
CA GLU A 404 16.15 1.11 -22.01
C GLU A 404 16.66 0.09 -20.97
N LEU A 405 15.91 -0.08 -19.88
CA LEU A 405 16.32 -0.90 -18.75
C LEU A 405 16.40 -2.39 -19.11
N THR A 406 17.52 -3.00 -18.75
CA THR A 406 17.71 -4.45 -18.84
C THR A 406 17.18 -5.16 -17.59
N ASP A 407 16.78 -6.42 -17.71
CA ASP A 407 16.29 -7.24 -16.59
C ASP A 407 17.27 -7.29 -15.41
N SER A 408 18.57 -7.29 -15.68
CA SER A 408 19.61 -7.25 -14.64
C SER A 408 19.57 -5.93 -13.86
N GLN A 409 19.39 -4.79 -14.53
CA GLN A 409 19.25 -3.48 -13.90
C GLN A 409 17.99 -3.40 -13.04
N ILE A 410 16.87 -3.96 -13.49
CA ILE A 410 15.63 -3.99 -12.70
C ILE A 410 15.84 -4.82 -11.42
N ARG A 411 16.59 -5.94 -11.48
CA ARG A 411 16.95 -6.72 -10.28
C ARG A 411 17.84 -5.94 -9.32
N VAL A 412 18.78 -5.14 -9.83
CA VAL A 412 19.61 -4.26 -8.99
C VAL A 412 18.74 -3.22 -8.28
N ILE A 413 17.79 -2.60 -8.98
CA ILE A 413 16.83 -1.66 -8.38
C ILE A 413 15.98 -2.35 -7.31
N ALA A 414 15.49 -3.57 -7.57
CA ALA A 414 14.70 -4.33 -6.61
C ALA A 414 15.49 -4.68 -5.33
N ASN A 415 16.77 -5.03 -5.46
CA ASN A 415 17.63 -5.32 -4.31
C ASN A 415 17.97 -4.07 -3.49
N THR A 416 18.11 -2.92 -4.13
CA THR A 416 18.47 -1.66 -3.46
C THR A 416 17.27 -0.93 -2.82
N THR A 417 16.04 -1.18 -3.29
CA THR A 417 14.77 -0.57 -2.81
C THR A 417 14.13 -1.35 -1.65
N HIS A 418 14.92 -1.62 -0.61
CA HIS A 418 14.43 -2.24 0.62
C HIS A 418 13.37 -1.37 1.32
N GLY A 419 12.28 -1.97 1.79
CA GLY A 419 11.20 -1.27 2.48
C GLY A 419 10.26 -0.44 1.60
N TYR A 420 10.45 -0.43 0.27
CA TYR A 420 9.49 0.19 -0.65
C TYR A 420 8.23 -0.65 -0.75
N VAL A 421 7.07 0.01 -0.69
CA VAL A 421 5.77 -0.60 -0.93
C VAL A 421 5.40 -0.47 -2.41
N GLY A 422 4.43 -1.23 -2.92
CA GLY A 422 3.98 -1.16 -4.31
C GLY A 422 3.67 0.26 -4.80
N ALA A 423 3.02 1.07 -3.97
CA ALA A 423 2.76 2.49 -4.27
C ALA A 423 4.05 3.32 -4.39
N ASP A 424 5.07 3.02 -3.58
CA ASP A 424 6.37 3.71 -3.64
C ASP A 424 7.12 3.33 -4.91
N LEU A 425 7.08 2.07 -5.33
CA LEU A 425 7.66 1.61 -6.60
C LEU A 425 6.97 2.24 -7.81
N VAL A 426 5.63 2.36 -7.77
CA VAL A 426 4.88 3.08 -8.81
C VAL A 426 5.26 4.56 -8.83
N SER A 427 5.45 5.17 -7.66
CA SER A 427 5.90 6.56 -7.53
C SER A 427 7.33 6.72 -8.06
N LEU A 428 8.21 5.75 -7.81
CA LEU A 428 9.57 5.68 -8.36
C LEU A 428 9.53 5.68 -9.89
N CYS A 429 8.74 4.79 -10.48
CA CYS A 429 8.55 4.76 -11.92
C CYS A 429 8.00 6.10 -12.47
N ARG A 430 7.03 6.72 -11.79
CA ARG A 430 6.47 8.02 -12.20
C ARG A 430 7.49 9.13 -12.15
N GLU A 431 8.28 9.21 -11.08
CA GLU A 431 9.31 10.23 -10.92
C GLU A 431 10.41 10.05 -11.97
N SER A 432 10.80 8.82 -12.27
CA SER A 432 11.80 8.54 -13.33
C SER A 432 11.29 8.96 -14.70
N ILE A 433 9.99 8.81 -14.97
CA ILE A 433 9.37 9.34 -16.19
C ILE A 433 9.40 10.86 -16.18
N LEU A 434 9.07 11.53 -15.06
CA LEU A 434 9.11 12.99 -14.96
C LEU A 434 10.52 13.53 -15.20
N LYS A 435 11.55 12.89 -14.64
CA LYS A 435 12.96 13.23 -14.90
C LYS A 435 13.36 13.00 -16.36
N CYS A 436 12.89 11.91 -16.96
CA CYS A 436 13.09 11.69 -18.40
C CYS A 436 12.42 12.78 -19.25
N ILE A 437 11.21 13.23 -18.87
CA ILE A 437 10.50 14.30 -19.58
C ILE A 437 11.19 15.65 -19.39
N SER A 438 11.65 15.98 -18.17
CA SER A 438 12.36 17.23 -17.90
C SER A 438 13.69 17.30 -18.66
N ARG A 439 14.40 16.17 -18.77
CA ARG A 439 15.56 16.04 -19.65
C ARG A 439 15.19 16.19 -21.13
N GLY A 440 14.08 15.58 -21.57
CA GLY A 440 13.59 15.71 -22.95
C GLY A 440 13.27 17.15 -23.33
N LEU A 441 12.66 17.91 -22.42
CA LEU A 441 12.33 19.33 -22.60
C LEU A 441 13.58 20.21 -22.68
N THR A 442 14.59 19.97 -21.83
CA THR A 442 15.86 20.71 -21.86
C THR A 442 16.71 20.40 -23.09
N THR A 443 16.65 19.16 -23.58
CA THR A 443 17.42 18.69 -24.75
C THR A 443 16.65 18.87 -26.07
N HIS A 444 15.39 19.33 -26.04
CA HIS A 444 14.47 19.42 -27.18
C HIS A 444 14.33 18.13 -28.01
N GLN A 445 14.44 16.96 -27.36
CA GLN A 445 14.28 15.66 -28.01
C GLN A 445 13.00 14.97 -27.53
N GLU A 446 12.07 14.71 -28.46
CA GLU A 446 10.75 14.15 -28.14
C GLU A 446 10.77 12.64 -27.84
N ASN A 447 11.83 11.91 -28.23
CA ASN A 447 11.92 10.45 -28.13
C ASN A 447 12.97 9.98 -27.11
N GLN A 448 12.98 10.57 -25.90
CA GLN A 448 13.82 10.06 -24.82
C GLN A 448 13.17 8.87 -24.11
N LYS A 449 14.00 7.88 -23.78
CA LYS A 449 13.61 6.70 -23.00
C LYS A 449 14.10 6.83 -21.56
N VAL A 450 13.40 6.17 -20.64
CA VAL A 450 13.82 6.11 -19.24
C VAL A 450 15.11 5.30 -19.13
N SER A 451 16.14 5.93 -18.56
CA SER A 451 17.46 5.35 -18.32
C SER A 451 17.63 4.90 -16.87
N PHE A 452 18.66 4.09 -16.61
CA PHE A 452 19.00 3.66 -15.24
C PHE A 452 19.37 4.84 -14.32
N ALA A 453 20.05 5.85 -14.86
CA ALA A 453 20.45 7.05 -14.11
C ALA A 453 19.21 7.83 -13.60
N ASP A 454 18.17 7.93 -14.42
CA ASP A 454 16.92 8.62 -14.04
C ASP A 454 16.28 7.93 -12.83
N VAL A 455 16.32 6.59 -12.79
CA VAL A 455 15.78 5.80 -11.67
C VAL A 455 16.60 5.96 -10.40
N GLU A 456 17.93 5.97 -10.52
CA GLU A 456 18.82 6.15 -9.37
C GLU A 456 18.66 7.55 -8.75
N GLU A 457 18.49 8.57 -9.57
CA GLU A 457 18.26 9.95 -9.13
C GLU A 457 16.86 10.13 -8.52
N SER A 458 15.83 9.49 -9.07
CA SER A 458 14.48 9.48 -8.47
C SER A 458 14.46 8.77 -7.12
N ARG A 459 15.32 7.75 -6.94
CA ARG A 459 15.39 6.99 -5.69
C ARG A 459 15.82 7.84 -4.50
N SER A 460 16.72 8.81 -4.69
CA SER A 460 17.15 9.71 -3.60
C SER A 460 16.05 10.65 -3.09
N GLU A 461 15.05 10.94 -3.91
CA GLU A 461 13.95 11.86 -3.54
C GLU A 461 12.78 11.13 -2.87
N ILE A 462 12.55 9.86 -3.23
CA ILE A 462 11.40 9.12 -2.74
C ILE A 462 11.74 8.41 -1.44
N GLN A 463 11.15 8.89 -0.35
CA GLN A 463 11.24 8.22 0.94
C GLN A 463 10.24 7.04 1.03
N PRO A 464 10.69 5.83 1.41
CA PRO A 464 9.83 4.65 1.51
C PRO A 464 8.73 4.81 2.57
N SER A 465 7.50 4.47 2.20
CA SER A 465 6.32 4.67 3.06
C SER A 465 6.31 3.72 4.26
N ALA A 466 6.84 2.50 4.13
CA ALA A 466 6.93 1.56 5.26
C ALA A 466 7.91 2.04 6.36
N MET A 467 8.86 2.91 6.01
CA MET A 467 9.79 3.50 6.99
C MET A 467 9.23 4.75 7.67
N ARG A 468 8.15 5.35 7.16
CA ARG A 468 7.54 6.56 7.76
C ARG A 468 6.88 6.30 9.11
N GLU A 469 6.44 5.06 9.41
CA GLU A 469 5.79 4.75 10.69
C GLU A 469 6.79 4.38 11.81
N ILE A 470 7.98 3.83 11.49
CA ILE A 470 9.09 3.59 12.43
C ILE A 470 10.37 3.55 11.59
N VAL A 471 11.30 4.47 11.84
CA VAL A 471 12.49 4.68 11.00
C VAL A 471 13.41 3.46 11.09
N LEU A 472 13.44 2.66 10.02
CA LEU A 472 14.48 1.67 9.78
C LEU A 472 15.66 2.42 9.17
N GLU A 473 16.64 2.79 9.99
CA GLU A 473 17.85 3.46 9.49
C GLU A 473 18.89 2.41 9.14
N MET A 474 19.47 2.44 7.94
CA MET A 474 20.78 1.81 7.75
C MET A 474 21.84 2.84 8.16
N PRO A 475 22.50 2.69 9.32
CA PRO A 475 23.57 3.61 9.71
C PRO A 475 24.69 3.57 8.67
N LYS A 476 25.17 4.75 8.25
CA LYS A 476 26.30 4.90 7.32
C LYS A 476 27.68 4.73 7.98
N VAL A 477 27.72 4.22 9.21
CA VAL A 477 28.94 4.12 10.01
C VAL A 477 29.60 2.78 9.74
N SER A 478 30.89 2.79 9.42
CA SER A 478 31.72 1.60 9.19
C SER A 478 32.57 1.27 10.42
N TRP A 479 33.18 0.09 10.45
CA TRP A 479 34.15 -0.25 11.52
C TRP A 479 35.43 0.58 11.44
N ASP A 480 35.71 1.14 10.26
CA ASP A 480 36.83 2.04 10.02
C ASP A 480 36.61 3.39 10.66
N ASP A 481 35.38 3.75 11.06
CA ASP A 481 35.09 4.98 11.79
C ASP A 481 35.39 4.83 13.30
N ILE A 482 35.40 3.61 13.82
CA ILE A 482 35.63 3.34 15.24
C ILE A 482 37.13 3.09 15.49
N GLY A 483 37.78 3.91 16.30
CA GLY A 483 39.18 3.73 16.69
C GLY A 483 39.35 2.65 17.79
N GLY A 484 40.27 1.71 17.58
CA GLY A 484 40.68 0.70 18.56
C GLY A 484 39.63 -0.39 18.85
N GLN A 485 39.70 -0.94 20.07
CA GLN A 485 38.78 -1.95 20.62
C GLN A 485 38.64 -3.24 19.79
N GLU A 486 39.73 -3.75 19.21
CA GLU A 486 39.70 -4.93 18.34
C GLU A 486 39.07 -6.17 18.98
N VAL A 487 39.31 -6.36 20.29
CA VAL A 487 38.73 -7.46 21.06
C VAL A 487 37.21 -7.35 21.13
N LEU A 488 36.68 -6.13 21.30
CA LEU A 488 35.25 -5.87 21.29
C LEU A 488 34.66 -6.15 19.90
N LYS A 489 35.28 -5.58 18.85
CA LYS A 489 34.84 -5.76 17.46
C LYS A 489 34.74 -7.24 17.10
N ARG A 490 35.77 -8.02 17.45
CA ARG A 490 35.81 -9.47 17.18
C ARG A 490 34.65 -10.21 17.86
N LYS A 491 34.43 -9.96 19.17
CA LYS A 491 33.33 -10.58 19.91
C LYS A 491 31.96 -10.24 19.33
N LEU A 492 31.75 -8.99 18.94
CA LEU A 492 30.48 -8.55 18.35
C LEU A 492 30.24 -9.16 16.97
N LYS A 493 31.28 -9.24 16.12
CA LYS A 493 31.21 -9.94 14.82
C LYS A 493 30.89 -11.42 15.02
N GLU A 494 31.57 -12.10 15.93
CA GLU A 494 31.29 -13.51 16.24
C GLU A 494 29.85 -13.71 16.76
N MET A 495 29.34 -12.82 17.61
CA MET A 495 28.00 -12.98 18.18
C MET A 495 26.87 -12.72 17.18
N VAL A 496 27.06 -11.80 16.24
CA VAL A 496 26.00 -11.39 15.29
C VAL A 496 26.15 -12.00 13.91
N GLN A 497 27.37 -12.03 13.34
CA GLN A 497 27.59 -12.57 12.00
C GLN A 497 27.62 -14.11 11.98
N LEU A 498 28.12 -14.77 13.03
CA LEU A 498 28.23 -16.23 13.05
C LEU A 498 26.85 -16.93 13.01
N PRO A 499 25.83 -16.52 13.79
CA PRO A 499 24.50 -17.13 13.70
C PRO A 499 23.85 -16.95 12.32
N LEU A 500 24.12 -15.82 11.66
CA LEU A 500 23.56 -15.51 10.34
C LEU A 500 24.23 -16.29 9.22
N THR A 501 25.57 -16.33 9.22
CA THR A 501 26.35 -17.05 8.20
C THR A 501 26.26 -18.57 8.35
N ALA A 502 26.21 -19.08 9.59
CA ALA A 502 26.25 -20.51 9.89
C ALA A 502 24.91 -21.07 10.43
N ALA A 503 23.77 -20.50 10.07
CA ALA A 503 22.45 -20.89 10.59
C ALA A 503 22.15 -22.41 10.47
N ASN A 504 22.56 -23.04 9.36
CA ASN A 504 22.38 -24.48 9.16
C ASN A 504 23.22 -25.33 10.12
N THR A 505 24.42 -24.87 10.48
CA THR A 505 25.31 -25.53 11.44
C THR A 505 24.75 -25.45 12.85
N PHE A 506 24.20 -24.29 13.23
CA PHE A 506 23.49 -24.13 14.52
C PHE A 506 22.32 -25.11 14.65
N ARG A 507 21.48 -25.24 13.61
CA ARG A 507 20.37 -26.21 13.59
C ARG A 507 20.85 -27.65 13.72
N ARG A 508 21.94 -28.02 13.01
CA ARG A 508 22.52 -29.38 13.08
C ARG A 508 23.08 -29.72 14.45
N LEU A 509 23.70 -28.74 15.12
CA LEU A 509 24.29 -28.91 16.45
C LEU A 509 23.26 -28.78 17.58
N GLY A 510 22.04 -28.33 17.29
CA GLY A 510 21.00 -28.09 18.30
C GLY A 510 21.34 -26.92 19.24
N ILE A 511 22.21 -26.00 18.81
CA ILE A 511 22.65 -24.85 19.61
C ILE A 511 21.71 -23.68 19.31
N SER A 512 21.19 -23.03 20.35
CA SER A 512 20.41 -21.80 20.22
C SER A 512 21.32 -20.60 19.94
N ALA A 513 20.94 -19.77 18.97
CA ALA A 513 21.59 -18.48 18.75
C ALA A 513 21.37 -17.55 19.97
N PRO A 514 22.35 -16.68 20.30
CA PRO A 514 22.17 -15.70 21.38
C PRO A 514 21.04 -14.73 21.00
N LYS A 515 20.09 -14.53 21.92
CA LYS A 515 18.92 -13.67 21.69
C LYS A 515 19.21 -12.19 21.95
N GLY A 516 20.07 -11.90 22.91
CA GLY A 516 20.35 -10.53 23.34
C GLY A 516 21.76 -10.28 23.84
N LEU A 517 22.17 -9.03 23.67
CA LEU A 517 23.47 -8.48 24.02
C LEU A 517 23.27 -7.19 24.83
N LEU A 518 23.98 -7.03 25.93
CA LEU A 518 24.04 -5.81 26.72
C LEU A 518 25.44 -5.19 26.65
N LEU A 519 25.52 -3.98 26.09
CA LEU A 519 26.71 -3.14 26.07
C LEU A 519 26.70 -2.23 27.31
N TYR A 520 27.70 -2.35 28.17
CA TYR A 520 27.85 -1.51 29.36
C TYR A 520 29.26 -0.94 29.48
N GLY A 521 29.42 0.15 30.25
CA GLY A 521 30.70 0.83 30.42
C GLY A 521 30.55 2.32 30.76
N PRO A 522 31.63 3.10 30.76
CA PRO A 522 31.55 4.54 30.98
C PRO A 522 30.83 5.26 29.83
N PRO A 523 30.25 6.45 30.10
CA PRO A 523 29.69 7.30 29.05
C PRO A 523 30.79 7.75 28.07
N GLY A 524 30.41 8.06 26.83
CA GLY A 524 31.37 8.58 25.84
C GLY A 524 32.29 7.55 25.17
N CYS A 525 32.15 6.26 25.49
CA CYS A 525 32.98 5.18 24.92
C CYS A 525 32.29 4.44 23.75
N SER A 526 31.77 5.18 22.77
CA SER A 526 31.33 4.67 21.46
C SER A 526 30.31 3.50 21.44
N LYS A 527 29.52 3.25 22.49
CA LYS A 527 28.53 2.14 22.52
C LYS A 527 27.50 2.23 21.40
N THR A 528 26.87 3.39 21.25
CA THR A 528 25.90 3.68 20.20
C THR A 528 26.54 3.61 18.81
N LEU A 529 27.78 4.11 18.65
CA LEU A 529 28.52 4.02 17.38
C LEU A 529 28.87 2.58 17.02
N THR A 530 29.22 1.75 18.00
CA THR A 530 29.59 0.34 17.80
C THR A 530 28.40 -0.49 17.35
N ALA A 531 27.23 -0.28 17.95
CA ALA A 531 25.99 -0.94 17.50
C ALA A 531 25.60 -0.52 16.07
N LYS A 532 25.77 0.77 15.74
CA LYS A 532 25.53 1.29 14.39
C LYS A 532 26.49 0.68 13.35
N ALA A 533 27.79 0.63 13.66
CA ALA A 533 28.77 0.03 12.75
C ALA A 533 28.54 -1.47 12.53
N LEU A 534 28.14 -2.19 13.58
CA LEU A 534 27.79 -3.61 13.51
C LEU A 534 26.62 -3.87 12.56
N ALA A 535 25.59 -3.03 12.61
CA ALA A 535 24.44 -3.15 11.72
C ALA A 535 24.80 -2.84 10.26
N SER A 536 25.62 -1.81 10.03
CA SER A 536 26.07 -1.42 8.69
C SER A 536 26.91 -2.51 8.02
N GLU A 537 27.91 -3.06 8.72
CA GLU A 537 28.77 -4.12 8.16
C GLU A 537 28.00 -5.41 7.91
N SER A 538 27.03 -5.72 8.78
CA SER A 538 26.24 -6.94 8.65
C SER A 538 25.11 -6.81 7.60
N GLY A 539 24.87 -5.61 7.07
CA GLY A 539 23.78 -5.35 6.12
C GLY A 539 22.39 -5.65 6.70
N LEU A 540 22.22 -5.48 8.02
CA LEU A 540 20.98 -5.82 8.72
C LEU A 540 20.11 -4.59 8.94
N ASN A 541 18.80 -4.82 8.99
CA ASN A 541 17.83 -3.80 9.36
C ASN A 541 18.08 -3.34 10.80
N PHE A 542 18.30 -2.05 11.03
CA PHE A 542 18.59 -1.51 12.36
C PHE A 542 17.43 -0.65 12.86
N LEU A 543 16.89 -1.05 14.01
CA LEU A 543 15.81 -0.36 14.72
C LEU A 543 16.39 0.25 15.98
N ALA A 544 16.69 1.55 15.95
CA ALA A 544 17.17 2.28 17.12
C ALA A 544 16.00 2.86 17.91
N ILE A 545 16.03 2.64 19.23
CA ILE A 545 15.06 3.15 20.18
C ILE A 545 15.85 3.79 21.31
N LYS A 546 15.57 5.03 21.64
CA LYS A 546 16.11 5.63 22.87
C LYS A 546 15.12 5.41 24.01
N GLY A 547 15.62 5.03 25.18
CA GLY A 547 14.80 4.79 26.37
C GLY A 547 13.75 5.88 26.64
N PRO A 548 14.13 7.18 26.64
CA PRO A 548 13.20 8.28 26.83
C PRO A 548 12.11 8.44 25.75
N GLU A 549 12.36 8.01 24.50
CA GLU A 549 11.41 8.17 23.38
C GLU A 549 10.19 7.25 23.50
N VAL A 550 10.30 6.18 24.29
CA VAL A 550 9.21 5.23 24.53
C VAL A 550 8.25 5.73 25.60
N PHE A 551 8.69 6.64 26.48
CA PHE A 551 7.84 7.21 27.54
C PHE A 551 6.99 8.38 27.04
N ASN A 552 5.77 8.09 26.59
CA ASN A 552 4.72 9.09 26.48
C ASN A 552 3.96 9.23 27.82
N LYS A 553 3.48 10.44 28.14
CA LYS A 553 2.68 10.72 29.35
C LYS A 553 1.31 10.00 29.38
N TYR A 554 0.90 9.40 28.27
CA TYR A 554 -0.38 8.71 28.13
C TYR A 554 -0.24 7.21 28.44
N VAL A 555 -1.03 6.73 29.38
CA VAL A 555 -1.03 5.35 29.87
C VAL A 555 -1.49 4.41 28.74
N GLY A 556 -0.68 3.40 28.39
CA GLY A 556 -1.00 2.37 27.40
C GLY A 556 -0.40 2.55 26.00
N GLU A 557 -0.12 3.79 25.57
CA GLU A 557 0.54 4.03 24.27
C GLU A 557 1.96 3.46 24.22
N SER A 558 2.71 3.59 25.32
CA SER A 558 4.10 3.13 25.43
C SER A 558 4.22 1.61 25.30
N GLU A 559 3.27 0.85 25.85
CA GLU A 559 3.22 -0.61 25.73
C GLU A 559 2.91 -1.03 24.28
N ARG A 560 1.89 -0.42 23.67
CA ARG A 560 1.52 -0.71 22.29
C ARG A 560 2.68 -0.41 21.32
N LYS A 561 3.39 0.70 21.53
CA LYS A 561 4.60 1.05 20.75
C LYS A 561 5.66 -0.04 20.84
N ILE A 562 5.96 -0.57 22.04
CA ILE A 562 6.92 -1.68 22.18
C ILE A 562 6.46 -2.89 21.37
N ARG A 563 5.21 -3.32 21.51
CA ARG A 563 4.69 -4.47 20.76
C ARG A 563 4.75 -4.26 19.25
N GLU A 564 4.42 -3.06 18.78
CA GLU A 564 4.50 -2.69 17.36
C GLU A 564 5.95 -2.70 16.84
N ILE A 565 6.92 -2.23 17.64
CA ILE A 565 8.35 -2.30 17.32
C ILE A 565 8.82 -3.75 17.19
N PHE A 566 8.49 -4.62 18.15
CA PHE A 566 8.87 -6.03 18.12
C PHE A 566 8.17 -6.79 16.98
N HIS A 567 6.89 -6.49 16.71
CA HIS A 567 6.18 -7.01 15.56
C HIS A 567 6.87 -6.59 14.25
N LYS A 568 7.23 -5.31 14.12
CA LYS A 568 7.90 -4.80 12.91
C LYS A 568 9.28 -5.43 12.73
N ALA A 569 10.04 -5.60 13.80
CA ALA A 569 11.34 -6.28 13.79
C ALA A 569 11.24 -7.73 13.31
N ARG A 570 10.15 -8.43 13.69
CA ARG A 570 9.83 -9.79 13.23
C ARG A 570 9.49 -9.81 11.74
N THR A 571 8.65 -8.90 11.26
CA THR A 571 8.31 -8.79 9.83
C THR A 571 9.52 -8.41 8.98
N SER A 572 10.48 -7.65 9.53
CA SER A 572 11.69 -7.20 8.85
C SER A 572 12.93 -8.07 9.11
N ALA A 573 12.76 -9.29 9.63
CA ALA A 573 13.88 -10.20 9.90
C ALA A 573 14.64 -10.54 8.58
N PRO A 574 15.99 -10.52 8.58
CA PRO A 574 16.88 -10.38 9.74
C PRO A 574 17.09 -8.91 10.19
N SER A 575 16.94 -8.65 11.49
CA SER A 575 16.98 -7.28 12.05
C SER A 575 17.66 -7.20 13.43
N ILE A 576 18.19 -6.02 13.76
CA ILE A 576 18.76 -5.66 15.06
C ILE A 576 17.84 -4.63 15.71
N ILE A 577 17.39 -4.92 16.93
CA ILE A 577 16.72 -3.94 17.81
C ILE A 577 17.79 -3.37 18.75
N PHE A 578 18.12 -2.09 18.59
CA PHE A 578 19.04 -1.38 19.46
C PHE A 578 18.28 -0.47 20.42
N ILE A 579 18.47 -0.70 21.72
CA ILE A 579 17.83 0.06 22.80
C ILE A 579 18.93 0.83 23.53
N ASP A 580 19.03 2.12 23.26
CA ASP A 580 19.93 3.03 23.97
C ASP A 580 19.29 3.47 25.30
N GLU A 581 20.11 3.66 26.32
CA GLU A 581 19.66 4.01 27.67
C GLU A 581 18.57 3.07 28.19
N ILE A 582 18.79 1.76 28.07
CA ILE A 582 17.83 0.75 28.55
C ILE A 582 17.53 0.87 30.04
N ASP A 583 18.44 1.45 30.82
CA ASP A 583 18.26 1.79 32.23
C ASP A 583 17.13 2.80 32.48
N ALA A 584 16.80 3.67 31.52
CA ALA A 584 15.64 4.55 31.62
C ALA A 584 14.31 3.77 31.54
N LEU A 585 14.27 2.69 30.74
CA LEU A 585 13.09 1.84 30.57
C LEU A 585 12.96 0.78 31.66
N ALA A 586 14.09 0.31 32.17
CA ALA A 586 14.19 -0.86 33.01
C ALA A 586 14.73 -0.58 34.40
N THR A 587 14.18 0.45 35.06
CA THR A 587 14.52 0.74 36.45
C THR A 587 14.11 -0.41 37.38
N ASN A 588 14.95 -0.69 38.39
CA ASN A 588 14.69 -1.73 39.38
C ASN A 588 13.28 -1.62 39.98
N ARG A 589 12.58 -2.76 40.04
CA ARG A 589 11.19 -2.85 40.53
C ARG A 589 11.02 -2.37 41.97
N ASP A 590 12.09 -2.50 42.76
CA ASP A 590 12.16 -2.21 44.18
C ASP A 590 12.46 -0.74 44.51
N SER A 591 12.73 0.11 43.52
CA SER A 591 12.78 1.55 43.78
C SER A 591 11.36 2.12 43.92
N GLU A 592 11.10 2.81 45.03
CA GLU A 592 9.80 3.45 45.31
C GLU A 592 9.42 4.51 44.25
N ASP A 593 10.40 5.01 43.49
CA ASP A 593 10.25 6.01 42.41
C ASP A 593 9.84 5.42 41.05
N ALA A 594 9.75 4.09 40.89
CA ALA A 594 9.33 3.48 39.63
C ALA A 594 7.80 3.62 39.45
N GLY A 595 7.37 4.63 38.71
CA GLY A 595 5.96 4.83 38.37
C GLY A 595 5.33 3.58 37.71
N ASN A 596 4.05 3.32 37.99
CA ASN A 596 3.34 2.13 37.48
C ASN A 596 3.44 1.92 35.96
N VAL A 597 3.62 3.00 35.19
CA VAL A 597 3.81 2.97 33.75
C VAL A 597 5.12 2.28 33.34
N SER A 598 6.25 2.54 34.03
CA SER A 598 7.54 1.89 33.66
C SER A 598 7.49 0.38 33.90
N ARG A 599 6.83 -0.06 34.99
CA ARG A 599 6.64 -1.48 35.31
C ARG A 599 5.81 -2.21 34.25
N GLN A 600 4.74 -1.58 33.75
CA GLN A 600 3.91 -2.16 32.68
C GLN A 600 4.68 -2.27 31.36
N VAL A 601 5.42 -1.21 30.99
CA VAL A 601 6.28 -1.18 29.80
C VAL A 601 7.35 -2.27 29.87
N LEU A 602 8.02 -2.41 31.02
CA LEU A 602 9.02 -3.47 31.24
C LEU A 602 8.40 -4.87 31.15
N ASN A 603 7.25 -5.11 31.77
CA ASN A 603 6.58 -6.41 31.67
C ASN A 603 6.19 -6.74 30.22
N SER A 604 5.72 -5.76 29.44
CA SER A 604 5.46 -5.99 28.01
C SER A 604 6.73 -6.30 27.24
N MET A 605 7.84 -5.61 27.53
CA MET A 605 9.13 -5.90 26.91
C MET A 605 9.61 -7.31 27.25
N LEU A 606 9.48 -7.76 28.50
CA LEU A 606 9.80 -9.13 28.91
C LEU A 606 8.93 -10.16 28.17
N ASN A 607 7.63 -9.89 28.05
CA ASN A 607 6.71 -10.78 27.34
C ASN A 607 7.03 -10.88 25.85
N GLU A 608 7.49 -9.81 25.20
CA GLU A 608 7.90 -9.84 23.79
C GLU A 608 9.25 -10.57 23.59
N ILE A 609 10.19 -10.48 24.54
CA ILE A 609 11.47 -11.19 24.49
C ILE A 609 11.28 -12.69 24.74
N ASP A 610 10.45 -13.04 25.73
CA ASP A 610 10.14 -14.43 26.11
C ASP A 610 9.04 -15.06 25.26
N GLY A 611 8.43 -14.29 24.35
CA GLY A 611 7.20 -14.63 23.64
C GLY A 611 7.18 -16.03 23.04
N VAL A 612 5.97 -16.55 22.84
CA VAL A 612 5.68 -17.92 22.37
C VAL A 612 6.24 -18.21 20.97
N GLU A 613 6.51 -17.18 20.17
CA GLU A 613 7.19 -17.29 18.89
C GLU A 613 8.68 -17.02 19.06
N GLU A 614 9.54 -18.01 18.75
CA GLU A 614 10.98 -17.78 18.69
C GLU A 614 11.30 -16.61 17.75
N LEU A 615 11.97 -15.58 18.27
CA LEU A 615 12.55 -14.46 17.52
C LEU A 615 13.60 -14.99 16.51
N LYS A 616 13.14 -15.57 15.40
CA LYS A 616 14.01 -16.14 14.36
C LYS A 616 14.63 -15.00 13.57
N GLY A 617 15.90 -14.73 13.83
CA GLY A 617 16.68 -13.73 13.09
C GLY A 617 16.53 -12.29 13.59
N VAL A 618 16.00 -12.09 14.80
CA VAL A 618 15.98 -10.78 15.47
C VAL A 618 16.96 -10.81 16.64
N ILE A 619 17.88 -9.85 16.68
CA ILE A 619 18.89 -9.73 17.75
C ILE A 619 18.64 -8.44 18.52
N ILE A 620 18.63 -8.53 19.85
CA ILE A 620 18.42 -7.37 20.73
C ILE A 620 19.76 -6.89 21.27
N ILE A 621 20.05 -5.60 21.14
CA ILE A 621 21.25 -4.97 21.68
C ILE A 621 20.81 -3.83 22.61
N GLY A 622 21.00 -3.99 23.91
CA GLY A 622 20.81 -2.93 24.90
C GLY A 622 22.12 -2.20 25.15
N ALA A 623 22.08 -0.87 25.31
CA ALA A 623 23.20 -0.08 25.80
C ALA A 623 22.82 0.63 27.10
N THR A 624 23.72 0.61 28.09
CA THR A 624 23.53 1.30 29.37
C THR A 624 24.83 1.89 29.89
N ASN A 625 24.74 3.02 30.58
CA ASN A 625 25.85 3.59 31.34
C ASN A 625 25.84 3.16 32.81
N ARG A 626 24.68 2.69 33.31
CA ARG A 626 24.44 2.33 34.71
C ARG A 626 23.90 0.90 34.78
N PRO A 627 24.78 -0.11 34.77
CA PRO A 627 24.35 -1.50 34.73
C PRO A 627 23.61 -1.94 36.02
N ASP A 628 23.85 -1.30 37.16
CA ASP A 628 23.15 -1.63 38.43
C ASP A 628 21.68 -1.22 38.48
N SER A 629 21.28 -0.20 37.71
CA SER A 629 19.89 0.28 37.70
C SER A 629 18.95 -0.61 36.88
N ILE A 630 19.50 -1.56 36.11
CA ILE A 630 18.73 -2.47 35.25
C ILE A 630 18.09 -3.57 36.09
N ASP A 631 16.80 -3.82 35.85
CA ASP A 631 16.08 -4.94 36.43
C ASP A 631 16.81 -6.28 36.18
N PRO A 632 17.19 -7.04 37.23
CA PRO A 632 17.85 -8.34 37.10
C PRO A 632 17.02 -9.36 36.29
N ALA A 633 15.72 -9.12 36.09
CA ALA A 633 14.90 -9.92 35.18
C ALA A 633 15.46 -9.88 33.75
N LEU A 634 15.93 -8.75 33.24
CA LEU A 634 16.45 -8.64 31.86
C LEU A 634 17.79 -9.36 31.67
N LEU A 635 18.59 -9.49 32.74
CA LEU A 635 19.91 -10.11 32.73
C LEU A 635 19.85 -11.66 32.81
N ARG A 636 18.65 -12.25 32.90
CA ARG A 636 18.51 -13.70 32.98
C ARG A 636 18.83 -14.37 31.63
N PRO A 637 19.38 -15.61 31.65
CA PRO A 637 19.57 -16.40 30.44
C PRO A 637 18.24 -16.63 29.68
N GLY A 638 18.28 -16.50 28.36
CA GLY A 638 17.14 -16.45 27.45
C GLY A 638 16.71 -15.04 27.01
N ARG A 639 17.32 -13.97 27.54
CA ARG A 639 17.01 -12.55 27.28
C ARG A 639 18.28 -11.80 26.85
N LEU A 640 18.89 -10.99 27.72
CA LEU A 640 20.18 -10.31 27.48
C LEU A 640 21.35 -11.18 27.94
N ASP A 641 21.53 -12.32 27.28
CA ASP A 641 22.43 -13.41 27.70
C ASP A 641 23.91 -13.03 27.71
N ARG A 642 24.30 -12.08 26.86
CA ARG A 642 25.70 -11.68 26.69
C ARG A 642 25.91 -10.28 27.19
N HIS A 643 26.75 -10.14 28.21
CA HIS A 643 27.20 -8.83 28.70
C HIS A 643 28.59 -8.54 28.15
N VAL A 644 28.73 -7.37 27.53
CA VAL A 644 29.97 -6.95 26.90
C VAL A 644 30.38 -5.58 27.43
N TYR A 645 31.50 -5.58 28.14
CA TYR A 645 32.13 -4.37 28.65
C TYR A 645 32.81 -3.60 27.52
N VAL A 646 32.45 -2.32 27.40
CA VAL A 646 33.10 -1.38 26.49
C VAL A 646 34.10 -0.56 27.31
N ALA A 647 35.36 -0.97 27.22
CA ALA A 647 36.46 -0.33 27.91
C ALA A 647 36.74 1.08 27.35
N PRO A 648 37.31 1.98 28.17
CA PRO A 648 37.81 3.26 27.68
C PRO A 648 38.93 3.05 26.64
N PRO A 649 39.19 4.05 25.77
CA PRO A 649 40.15 3.90 24.69
C PRO A 649 41.61 3.83 25.20
N ASP A 650 42.32 2.77 24.82
CA ASP A 650 43.77 2.62 25.02
C ASP A 650 44.56 3.71 24.29
N ARG A 651 45.86 3.86 24.60
CA ARG A 651 46.77 4.79 23.90
C ARG A 651 46.69 4.65 22.38
N HIS A 652 46.70 3.41 21.88
CA HIS A 652 46.58 3.14 20.45
C HIS A 652 45.21 3.55 19.88
N ALA A 653 44.13 3.30 20.62
CA ALA A 653 42.78 3.72 20.24
C ALA A 653 42.65 5.24 20.20
N ARG A 654 43.18 5.96 21.21
CA ARG A 654 43.20 7.43 21.24
C ARG A 654 43.99 8.01 20.07
N LYS A 655 45.16 7.44 19.74
CA LYS A 655 45.93 7.83 18.55
C LYS A 655 45.08 7.73 17.27
N GLN A 656 44.39 6.61 17.06
CA GLN A 656 43.51 6.43 15.90
C GLN A 656 42.32 7.41 15.88
N ILE A 657 41.72 7.70 17.05
CA ILE A 657 40.60 8.66 17.14
C ILE A 657 41.09 10.07 16.78
N LEU A 658 42.23 10.49 17.33
CA LEU A 658 42.85 11.78 17.02
C LEU A 658 43.23 11.87 15.54
N GLU A 659 43.80 10.82 14.96
CA GLU A 659 44.14 10.77 13.53
C GLU A 659 42.90 11.00 12.64
N LYS A 660 41.78 10.35 12.95
CA LYS A 660 40.53 10.47 12.19
C LYS A 660 39.89 11.85 12.31
N ASN A 661 39.79 12.38 13.53
CA ASN A 661 39.17 13.69 13.76
C ASN A 661 40.00 14.84 13.17
N THR A 662 41.32 14.65 13.05
CA THR A 662 42.24 15.65 12.50
C THR A 662 42.49 15.51 10.99
N VAL A 663 41.78 14.63 10.27
CA VAL A 663 41.96 14.46 8.81
C VAL A 663 41.76 15.78 8.05
N HIS A 664 40.82 16.61 8.50
CA HIS A 664 40.51 17.89 7.87
C HIS A 664 41.34 19.06 8.42
N PHE A 665 42.13 18.85 9.48
CA PHE A 665 42.96 19.91 10.06
C PHE A 665 44.30 19.99 9.35
N ASN A 666 44.70 21.20 8.99
CA ASN A 666 46.04 21.46 8.49
C ASN A 666 47.01 21.57 9.69
N LEU A 667 47.65 20.45 10.03
CA LEU A 667 48.53 20.33 11.21
C LEU A 667 50.01 20.29 10.80
N PRO A 668 50.85 21.23 11.24
CA PRO A 668 52.29 21.09 11.13
C PRO A 668 52.77 19.92 12.02
N ASN A 669 53.66 19.07 11.52
CA ASN A 669 54.23 17.92 12.25
C ASN A 669 53.18 16.94 12.83
N ARG A 670 52.13 16.64 12.05
CA ARG A 670 50.99 15.79 12.43
C ARG A 670 51.36 14.51 13.21
N VAL A 671 52.34 13.74 12.74
CA VAL A 671 52.70 12.45 13.35
C VAL A 671 53.22 12.60 14.78
N LEU A 672 54.16 13.53 14.99
CA LEU A 672 54.78 13.78 16.30
C LEU A 672 53.78 14.39 17.28
N LEU A 673 52.93 15.32 16.80
CA LEU A 673 51.90 15.96 17.60
C LEU A 673 50.89 14.94 18.13
N ILE A 674 50.38 14.07 17.26
CA ILE A 674 49.37 13.07 17.64
C ILE A 674 49.94 12.08 18.65
N GLU A 675 51.20 11.66 18.51
CA GLU A 675 51.84 10.78 19.48
C GLU A 675 51.93 11.44 20.85
N LYS A 676 52.37 12.70 20.91
CA LYS A 676 52.43 13.47 22.15
C LYS A 676 51.04 13.66 22.78
N LEU A 677 50.02 13.97 21.98
CA LEU A 677 48.64 14.11 22.47
C LEU A 677 48.06 12.78 22.97
N SER A 678 48.40 11.65 22.35
CA SER A 678 47.94 10.32 22.79
C SER A 678 48.46 9.95 24.20
N ASP A 679 49.63 10.46 24.56
CA ASP A 679 50.24 10.31 25.89
C ASP A 679 49.60 11.24 26.93
N LEU A 680 49.34 12.50 26.57
CA LEU A 680 48.75 13.48 27.48
C LEU A 680 47.26 13.23 27.77
N THR A 681 46.55 12.58 26.84
CA THR A 681 45.10 12.29 26.93
C THR A 681 44.77 11.00 27.69
N GLU A 682 45.67 10.52 28.56
CA GLU A 682 45.34 9.39 29.44
C GLU A 682 44.16 9.74 30.37
N GLY A 683 43.15 8.86 30.39
CA GLY A 683 41.89 9.06 31.11
C GLY A 683 40.79 9.76 30.31
N PHE A 684 41.02 10.10 29.04
CA PHE A 684 39.98 10.71 28.20
C PHE A 684 39.06 9.64 27.60
N SER A 685 37.75 9.91 27.58
CA SER A 685 36.77 9.13 26.83
C SER A 685 36.87 9.38 25.32
N GLY A 686 36.25 8.51 24.51
CA GLY A 686 36.22 8.70 23.05
C GLY A 686 35.58 10.04 22.66
N SER A 687 34.46 10.41 23.30
CA SER A 687 33.83 11.72 23.10
C SER A 687 34.70 12.89 23.57
N GLU A 688 35.46 12.75 24.66
CA GLU A 688 36.36 13.80 25.13
C GLU A 688 37.54 14.01 24.19
N THR A 689 38.09 12.94 23.59
CA THR A 689 39.13 13.10 22.56
C THR A 689 38.62 13.80 21.29
N VAL A 690 37.33 13.60 20.94
CA VAL A 690 36.67 14.35 19.86
C VAL A 690 36.47 15.81 20.26
N LEU A 691 35.99 16.05 21.49
CA LEU A 691 35.80 17.39 22.05
C LEU A 691 37.13 18.16 22.09
N LEU A 692 38.23 17.51 22.46
CA LEU A 692 39.56 18.11 22.44
C LEU A 692 39.94 18.64 21.05
N CYS A 693 39.65 17.87 19.98
CA CYS A 693 39.88 18.34 18.61
C CYS A 693 38.98 19.53 18.25
N GLN A 694 37.73 19.53 18.71
CA GLN A 694 36.79 20.62 18.45
C GLN A 694 37.20 21.91 19.18
N GLU A 695 37.53 21.82 20.47
CA GLU A 695 38.00 22.94 21.28
C GLU A 695 39.33 23.49 20.77
N ALA A 696 40.25 22.63 20.31
CA ALA A 696 41.48 23.08 19.67
C ALA A 696 41.21 23.86 18.36
N GLY A 697 40.25 23.41 17.55
CA GLY A 697 39.81 24.14 16.36
C GLY A 697 39.15 25.48 16.71
N LEU A 698 38.32 25.50 17.75
CA LEU A 698 37.66 26.71 18.23
C LEU A 698 38.66 27.72 18.83
N ALA A 699 39.64 27.25 19.57
CA ALA A 699 40.75 28.07 20.09
C ALA A 699 41.57 28.70 18.95
N ALA A 700 41.80 27.96 17.86
CA ALA A 700 42.48 28.50 16.68
C ALA A 700 41.66 29.60 15.99
N VAL A 701 40.35 29.42 15.86
CA VAL A 701 39.42 30.43 15.31
C VAL A 701 39.32 31.66 16.22
N MET A 702 39.27 31.47 17.54
CA MET A 702 39.23 32.56 18.51
C MET A 702 40.49 33.43 18.47
N GLU A 703 41.65 32.83 18.18
CA GLU A 703 42.89 33.58 18.00
C GLU A 703 42.89 34.38 16.69
N ASN A 704 42.43 33.77 15.59
CA ASN A 704 42.32 34.44 14.30
C ASN A 704 41.19 33.84 13.44
N ASN A 705 40.25 34.68 13.00
CA ASN A 705 39.11 34.25 12.18
C ASN A 705 39.52 33.66 10.82
N ASP A 706 40.67 34.07 10.26
CA ASP A 706 41.20 33.59 8.97
C ASP A 706 42.30 32.51 9.14
N CYS A 707 42.33 31.84 10.30
CA CYS A 707 43.33 30.82 10.62
C CYS A 707 43.32 29.65 9.63
N GLN A 708 44.47 29.37 9.00
CA GLN A 708 44.65 28.25 8.06
C GLN A 708 45.25 26.98 8.71
N GLN A 709 45.78 27.05 9.93
CA GLN A 709 46.51 25.96 10.58
C GLN A 709 46.22 25.87 12.08
N VAL A 710 46.00 24.65 12.58
CA VAL A 710 45.86 24.41 14.02
C VAL A 710 47.22 24.01 14.57
N GLU A 711 47.69 24.71 15.60
CA GLU A 711 49.01 24.50 16.20
C GLU A 711 48.92 23.77 17.54
N GLU A 712 50.06 23.26 18.03
CA GLU A 712 50.15 22.55 19.31
C GLU A 712 49.61 23.37 20.48
N ARG A 713 49.83 24.69 20.48
CA ARG A 713 49.35 25.60 21.53
C ARG A 713 47.84 25.56 21.72
N HIS A 714 47.07 25.41 20.64
CA HIS A 714 45.61 25.36 20.66
C HIS A 714 45.11 24.08 21.35
N PHE A 715 45.80 22.97 21.13
CA PHE A 715 45.53 21.72 21.84
C PHE A 715 45.90 21.81 23.32
N MET A 716 46.98 22.49 23.67
CA MET A 716 47.40 22.65 25.07
C MET A 716 46.44 23.56 25.85
N THR A 717 45.88 24.60 25.24
CA THR A 717 44.78 25.38 25.85
C THR A 717 43.55 24.52 26.07
N ALA A 718 43.12 23.75 25.06
CA ALA A 718 41.96 22.88 25.17
C ALA A 718 42.15 21.75 26.23
N LEU A 719 43.37 21.25 26.41
CA LEU A 719 43.68 20.26 27.46
C LEU A 719 43.52 20.81 28.88
N ASN A 720 43.72 22.12 29.08
CA ASN A 720 43.53 22.74 30.39
C ASN A 720 42.04 22.96 30.70
N ASP A 721 41.22 23.17 29.67
CA ASP A 721 39.80 23.45 29.81
C ASP A 721 38.97 22.16 30.01
N ILE A 722 39.41 21.03 29.46
CA ILE A 722 38.69 19.75 29.52
C ILE A 722 39.07 18.94 30.78
N SER A 723 38.07 18.62 31.61
CA SER A 723 38.25 17.74 32.77
C SER A 723 38.26 16.26 32.39
N LYS A 724 39.14 15.48 33.02
CA LYS A 724 39.18 14.02 32.91
C LYS A 724 38.02 13.42 33.70
N ASN A 725 37.02 12.88 33.01
CA ASN A 725 35.86 12.29 33.68
C ASN A 725 36.10 10.85 34.13
N ILE A 726 36.98 10.10 33.47
CA ILE A 726 37.20 8.68 33.81
C ILE A 726 38.17 8.58 35.00
N THR A 727 37.64 8.23 36.17
CA THR A 727 38.41 7.92 37.37
C THR A 727 38.75 6.42 37.45
N PRO A 728 39.86 6.04 38.10
CA PRO A 728 40.21 4.63 38.30
C PRO A 728 39.13 3.89 39.12
N GLU A 729 38.52 4.56 40.11
CA GLU A 729 37.41 4.01 40.91
C GLU A 729 36.20 3.60 40.05
N MET A 730 35.87 4.38 39.02
CA MET A 730 34.79 4.01 38.09
C MET A 730 35.15 2.80 37.23
N LEU A 731 36.43 2.61 36.90
CA LEU A 731 36.86 1.44 36.14
C LEU A 731 36.77 0.17 36.98
N GLU A 732 37.20 0.25 38.26
CA GLU A 732 37.05 -0.84 39.23
C GLU A 732 35.58 -1.27 39.34
N TYR A 733 34.67 -0.30 39.49
CA TYR A 733 33.22 -0.53 39.51
C TYR A 733 32.71 -1.33 38.29
N TYR A 734 33.10 -0.95 37.07
CA TYR A 734 32.67 -1.69 35.87
C TYR A 734 33.31 -3.07 35.74
N THR A 735 34.55 -3.24 36.22
CA THR A 735 35.22 -4.54 36.24
C THR A 735 34.59 -5.49 37.24
N GLU A 736 34.26 -5.02 38.44
CA GLU A 736 33.55 -5.81 39.47
C GLU A 736 32.18 -6.28 38.96
N PHE A 737 31.42 -5.38 38.32
CA PHE A 737 30.16 -5.77 37.68
C PHE A 737 30.38 -6.87 36.63
N GLY A 738 31.42 -6.73 35.80
CA GLY A 738 31.76 -7.73 34.80
C GLY A 738 32.14 -9.09 35.38
N GLU A 739 32.86 -9.12 36.50
CA GLU A 739 33.23 -10.36 37.19
C GLU A 739 32.02 -11.05 37.83
N ARG A 740 31.13 -10.27 38.45
CA ARG A 740 29.89 -10.78 39.07
C ARG A 740 29.01 -11.54 38.09
N TYR A 741 28.94 -11.10 36.83
CA TYR A 741 28.12 -11.71 35.78
C TYR A 741 28.90 -12.58 34.78
N ARG A 742 30.24 -12.65 34.88
CA ARG A 742 31.07 -13.63 34.14
C ARG A 742 31.10 -15.01 34.79
N ALA A 743 30.77 -15.10 36.08
CA ALA A 743 30.93 -16.30 36.90
C ALA A 743 29.77 -17.32 36.79
N VAL A 744 28.94 -17.25 35.74
CA VAL A 744 27.83 -18.19 35.51
C VAL A 744 27.92 -18.81 34.12
#